data_AF-A0A8B9R9T2-F1
#
_entry.id   AF-A0A8B9R9T2-F1
#
_cell.length_a   1.000
_cell.length_b   1.000
_cell.length_c   1.000
_cell.angle_alpha   90.00
_cell.angle_beta   90.00
_cell.angle_gamma   90.00
#
_symmetry.space_group_name_H-M   'P 1'
#
loop_
_entity.id
_entity.type
_entity.pdbx_description
1 polymer ?
#
loop_
_entity_poly.entity_id
_entity_poly.type
_entity_poly.pdbx_seq_one_letter_code
_entity_poly.pdbx_strand_id
1 'polypeptide(L)'
;MSGVASTLAQKRALAAGFGTNANAVKFLNQNFETLRSECLTRGQLFSDPTFPACPESLGFNELGPRSSKTRGVQWKRPGELTSSPEFIVGGATRTDICQGGLGDCWLLAAIASLTLNEDVLSRVVPSDQGFGDNYAGIFHFQFWQYGEWVDVVIDDRLPTRDGELLFVHSATGSEFWSALLEKAYAKLNGCYEALSGGSTTEGFEDFTGGIAEMYELKSAPRNMFQIIQKALESGALLGCSIDITSAADSEAITYQKLVKGHAYSVTGATEVNFRGRKEKLIRIRNPWGQVEWTGAWSDNSSEWNSVDPSERENVKADDGEFWMSFTEFSRHYSRLEICTLTPDTLASDSVKHWSVCKFDGSWRRGSTAGGCRNNPYTFWMNPQYKIKLDEEDDDPDDNEVGCSIVIGLIQKNRRKLRKSGEDMHTIGYAIYEVRGFHGQKEVHLSKEYFLTHAQKARSETFINLREVSTRFKLPPGEYLIVPSTFEPHKNGDFCVRVFSEKQSEMGLFTKLAGEVDQKNILKHIFLYFRTDIKTDGFSLDTCRIMVNLMDDSGNGKLGMGEFATLWKKIQKYLVSLYTIEDRSGTNDVDGSGCMSTPEMRMALKEAGFTLNNTIHQLLAARYGEGDMTIDFDNFVACVIFFPCWDLLTYFNSFFLIISLLFIVYAFIFLFSFLVFQWLTCTMI
;
A
#
# COMPACT_ATOMS: atom_id res chain seq x y z
N MET A 1 10.65 3.60 20.19
CA MET A 1 9.94 2.31 20.38
C MET A 1 9.97 1.55 19.06
N SER A 2 10.08 0.23 19.08
CA SER A 2 10.11 -0.63 17.89
C SER A 2 9.14 -1.81 18.03
N GLY A 3 8.86 -2.52 16.94
CA GLY A 3 7.92 -3.64 16.91
C GLY A 3 6.46 -3.22 17.10
N VAL A 4 5.63 -4.16 17.58
CA VAL A 4 4.16 -4.06 17.66
C VAL A 4 3.66 -2.76 18.34
N ALA A 5 4.41 -2.24 19.32
CA ALA A 5 4.09 -0.98 20.00
C ALA A 5 4.05 0.23 19.05
N SER A 6 4.93 0.29 18.05
CA SER A 6 4.93 1.37 17.05
C SER A 6 3.75 1.27 16.08
N THR A 7 3.37 0.05 15.68
CA THR A 7 2.18 -0.20 14.85
C THR A 7 0.88 0.16 15.58
N LEU A 8 0.78 -0.12 16.88
CA LEU A 8 -0.36 0.34 17.70
C LEU A 8 -0.38 1.86 17.88
N ALA A 9 0.80 2.50 18.00
CA ALA A 9 0.89 3.95 18.06
C ALA A 9 0.40 4.61 16.76
N GLN A 10 0.81 4.11 15.60
CA GLN A 10 0.32 4.61 14.29
C GLN A 10 -1.19 4.42 14.15
N LYS A 11 -1.74 3.24 14.49
CA LYS A 11 -3.19 3.02 14.46
C LYS A 11 -3.97 3.94 15.40
N ARG A 12 -3.39 4.35 16.54
CA ARG A 12 -3.97 5.35 17.45
C ARG A 12 -3.85 6.77 16.91
N ALA A 13 -2.77 7.11 16.21
CA ALA A 13 -2.60 8.39 15.54
C ALA A 13 -3.62 8.57 14.40
N LEU A 14 -3.81 7.54 13.56
CA LEU A 14 -4.87 7.49 12.55
C LEU A 14 -6.26 7.74 13.14
N ALA A 15 -6.61 7.02 14.21
CA ALA A 15 -7.88 7.20 14.93
C ALA A 15 -8.02 8.57 15.63
N ALA A 16 -6.93 9.35 15.74
CA ALA A 16 -6.90 10.72 16.23
C ALA A 16 -6.76 11.77 15.11
N GLY A 17 -6.92 11.38 13.84
CA GLY A 17 -6.94 12.28 12.69
C GLY A 17 -5.58 12.60 12.06
N PHE A 18 -4.49 11.95 12.46
CA PHE A 18 -3.20 12.07 11.74
C PHE A 18 -3.24 11.25 10.44
N GLY A 19 -2.68 11.79 9.36
CA GLY A 19 -2.77 11.22 8.00
C GLY A 19 -4.06 11.58 7.25
N THR A 20 -4.89 12.46 7.81
CA THR A 20 -6.01 13.09 7.10
C THR A 20 -5.51 14.28 6.26
N ASN A 21 -6.38 14.82 5.39
CA ASN A 21 -6.12 16.02 4.58
C ASN A 21 -5.50 17.17 5.41
N ALA A 22 -6.16 17.57 6.50
CA ALA A 22 -5.74 18.70 7.33
C ALA A 22 -4.53 18.43 8.27
N ASN A 23 -3.98 17.20 8.27
CA ASN A 23 -2.93 16.79 9.21
C ASN A 23 -2.08 15.64 8.64
N ALA A 24 -1.42 15.90 7.51
CA ALA A 24 -0.55 14.95 6.84
C ALA A 24 0.62 14.46 7.73
N VAL A 25 1.01 13.20 7.56
CA VAL A 25 2.11 12.56 8.29
C VAL A 25 3.44 13.12 7.80
N LYS A 26 4.19 13.73 8.71
CA LYS A 26 5.51 14.33 8.46
C LYS A 26 6.54 13.27 8.06
N PHE A 27 6.92 13.22 6.79
CA PHE A 27 7.83 12.18 6.28
C PHE A 27 9.19 12.25 6.99
N LEU A 28 9.65 11.10 7.49
CA LEU A 28 10.87 10.97 8.30
C LEU A 28 10.93 11.93 9.51
N ASN A 29 9.77 12.43 9.97
CA ASN A 29 9.60 13.46 11.01
C ASN A 29 10.15 14.85 10.66
N GLN A 30 10.47 15.13 9.39
CA GLN A 30 10.84 16.47 8.93
C GLN A 30 9.61 17.38 8.89
N ASN A 31 9.76 18.65 9.26
CA ASN A 31 8.68 19.63 9.20
C ASN A 31 9.13 20.85 8.40
N PHE A 32 8.43 21.14 7.31
CA PHE A 32 8.73 22.26 6.41
C PHE A 32 8.97 23.57 7.18
N GLU A 33 7.98 24.05 7.94
CA GLU A 33 8.06 25.35 8.62
C GLU A 33 9.17 25.47 9.68
N THR A 34 9.38 24.42 10.48
CA THR A 34 10.48 24.42 11.46
C THR A 34 11.83 24.49 10.76
N LEU A 35 12.03 23.69 9.70
CA LEU A 35 13.28 23.64 8.95
C LEU A 35 13.51 24.92 8.13
N ARG A 36 12.47 25.48 7.51
CA ARG A 36 12.46 26.79 6.83
C ARG A 36 12.89 27.89 7.81
N SER A 37 12.26 27.95 8.97
CA SER A 37 12.57 28.93 10.03
C SER A 37 14.00 28.79 10.56
N GLU A 38 14.50 27.57 10.79
CA GLU A 38 15.89 27.33 11.20
C GLU A 38 16.90 27.78 10.14
N CYS A 39 16.63 27.51 8.86
CA CYS A 39 17.51 27.86 7.74
C CYS A 39 17.57 29.38 7.54
N LEU A 40 16.42 30.07 7.54
CA LEU A 40 16.33 31.53 7.51
C LEU A 40 17.07 32.17 8.70
N THR A 41 16.85 31.68 9.92
CA THR A 41 17.50 32.18 11.15
C THR A 41 19.03 32.03 11.12
N ARG A 42 19.55 31.00 10.42
CA ARG A 42 20.99 30.76 10.26
C ARG A 42 21.60 31.43 9.03
N GLY A 43 20.81 32.01 8.13
CA GLY A 43 21.28 32.53 6.84
C GLY A 43 21.88 31.44 5.94
N GLN A 44 21.31 30.24 5.96
CA GLN A 44 21.84 29.06 5.25
C GLN A 44 20.74 28.40 4.42
N LEU A 45 21.10 27.87 3.24
CA LEU A 45 20.17 27.09 2.42
C LEU A 45 20.07 25.65 2.93
N PHE A 46 18.86 25.13 3.03
CA PHE A 46 18.57 23.77 3.47
C PHE A 46 19.32 22.75 2.60
N SER A 47 19.82 21.70 3.25
CA SER A 47 20.49 20.58 2.62
C SER A 47 19.97 19.33 3.30
N ASP A 48 19.13 18.56 2.60
CA ASP A 48 18.39 17.45 3.17
C ASP A 48 19.32 16.32 3.62
N PRO A 49 19.37 15.99 4.92
CA PRO A 49 20.18 14.88 5.43
C PRO A 49 19.56 13.50 5.12
N THR A 50 18.29 13.45 4.67
CA THR A 50 17.57 12.21 4.40
C THR A 50 17.50 11.83 2.92
N PHE A 51 17.73 12.81 2.03
CA PHE A 51 17.86 12.60 0.58
C PHE A 51 19.04 13.44 0.03
N PRO A 52 20.28 13.08 0.40
CA PRO A 52 21.46 13.87 0.07
C PRO A 52 21.73 13.92 -1.44
N ALA A 53 22.40 14.99 -1.86
CA ALA A 53 22.84 15.23 -3.24
C ALA A 53 24.03 14.31 -3.62
N CYS A 54 23.79 13.01 -3.76
CA CYS A 54 24.79 11.99 -4.05
C CYS A 54 24.26 10.90 -5.01
N PRO A 55 25.12 10.02 -5.57
CA PRO A 55 24.70 9.02 -6.56
C PRO A 55 23.68 7.99 -6.03
N GLU A 56 23.69 7.69 -4.74
CA GLU A 56 22.75 6.77 -4.09
C GLU A 56 21.29 7.28 -4.13
N SER A 57 21.10 8.61 -4.21
CA SER A 57 19.78 9.23 -4.41
C SER A 57 19.33 9.19 -5.88
N LEU A 58 20.27 9.04 -6.83
CA LEU A 58 19.95 8.79 -8.24
C LEU A 58 19.50 7.34 -8.44
N GLY A 59 20.23 6.37 -7.88
CA GLY A 59 19.88 4.96 -8.05
C GLY A 59 20.85 3.96 -7.43
N PHE A 60 20.72 2.72 -7.89
CA PHE A 60 21.42 1.54 -7.35
C PHE A 60 21.99 0.62 -8.45
N ASN A 61 21.47 0.67 -9.68
CA ASN A 61 21.97 -0.12 -10.81
C ASN A 61 22.18 0.77 -12.06
N GLU A 62 21.14 1.03 -12.86
CA GLU A 62 21.21 1.83 -14.08
C GLU A 62 21.56 3.29 -13.81
N LEU A 63 21.14 3.82 -12.66
CA LEU A 63 21.52 5.14 -12.15
C LEU A 63 22.37 5.02 -10.86
N GLY A 64 22.99 3.86 -10.64
CA GLY A 64 23.84 3.63 -9.48
C GLY A 64 25.20 4.34 -9.54
N PRO A 65 25.98 4.32 -8.43
CA PRO A 65 27.28 5.01 -8.32
C PRO A 65 28.38 4.51 -9.28
N ARG A 66 28.15 3.37 -9.96
CA ARG A 66 29.09 2.78 -10.94
C ARG A 66 28.61 2.89 -12.39
N SER A 67 27.43 3.45 -12.64
CA SER A 67 26.87 3.57 -13.98
C SER A 67 27.65 4.58 -14.83
N SER A 68 27.68 4.35 -16.15
CA SER A 68 28.14 5.37 -17.09
C SER A 68 27.13 6.52 -17.23
N LYS A 69 25.84 6.26 -16.98
CA LYS A 69 24.75 7.26 -17.12
C LYS A 69 24.86 8.40 -16.09
N THR A 70 25.39 8.12 -14.90
CA THR A 70 25.56 9.09 -13.80
C THR A 70 26.92 9.79 -13.78
N ARG A 71 27.83 9.45 -14.69
CA ARG A 71 29.14 10.12 -14.78
C ARG A 71 28.97 11.58 -15.21
N GLY A 72 29.51 12.50 -14.41
CA GLY A 72 29.47 13.94 -14.69
C GLY A 72 28.18 14.64 -14.23
N VAL A 73 27.23 13.91 -13.61
CA VAL A 73 26.04 14.53 -13.02
C VAL A 73 26.44 15.44 -11.85
N GLN A 74 25.92 16.66 -11.87
CA GLN A 74 26.09 17.68 -10.83
C GLN A 74 24.74 17.98 -10.19
N TRP A 75 24.72 18.25 -8.89
CA TRP A 75 23.50 18.66 -8.19
C TRP A 75 23.52 20.18 -8.00
N LYS A 76 22.60 20.89 -8.66
CA LYS A 76 22.53 22.36 -8.70
C LYS A 76 21.15 22.86 -8.29
N ARG A 77 21.07 24.01 -7.64
CA ARG A 77 19.78 24.69 -7.35
C ARG A 77 19.31 25.50 -8.57
N PRO A 78 18.01 25.77 -8.72
CA PRO A 78 17.46 26.65 -9.77
C PRO A 78 18.20 27.98 -9.98
N GLY A 79 18.60 28.66 -8.91
CA GLY A 79 19.39 29.90 -8.98
C GLY A 79 20.86 29.75 -9.42
N GLU A 80 21.33 28.52 -9.66
CA GLU A 80 22.61 28.20 -10.32
C GLU A 80 22.43 27.84 -11.81
N LEU A 81 21.19 27.82 -12.29
CA LEU A 81 20.80 27.47 -13.67
C LEU A 81 20.23 28.68 -14.43
N THR A 82 19.36 29.46 -13.77
CA THR A 82 18.76 30.69 -14.30
C THR A 82 18.96 31.87 -13.35
N SER A 83 18.99 33.08 -13.91
CA SER A 83 19.03 34.34 -13.14
C SER A 83 17.72 34.67 -12.42
N SER A 84 16.63 33.98 -12.77
CA SER A 84 15.27 34.30 -12.34
C SER A 84 14.46 33.01 -12.17
N PRO A 85 14.77 32.19 -11.16
CA PRO A 85 14.03 30.95 -10.90
C PRO A 85 12.65 31.28 -10.31
N GLU A 86 11.63 30.72 -10.93
CA GLU A 86 10.24 30.80 -10.49
C GLU A 86 9.74 29.41 -10.09
N PHE A 87 8.79 29.35 -9.16
CA PHE A 87 8.23 28.06 -8.76
C PHE A 87 7.20 27.60 -9.80
N ILE A 88 6.23 28.47 -10.11
CA ILE A 88 5.13 28.28 -11.06
C ILE A 88 4.98 29.58 -11.88
N VAL A 89 4.85 29.50 -13.20
CA VAL A 89 4.84 30.65 -14.12
C VAL A 89 3.54 30.71 -14.94
N GLY A 90 2.60 31.56 -14.52
CA GLY A 90 1.33 31.75 -15.24
C GLY A 90 0.22 30.75 -14.86
N GLY A 91 0.46 29.94 -13.83
CA GLY A 91 -0.35 28.77 -13.46
C GLY A 91 0.44 27.50 -13.74
N ALA A 92 0.25 26.44 -12.95
CA ALA A 92 0.98 25.19 -13.12
C ALA A 92 0.21 24.30 -14.10
N THR A 93 0.78 24.09 -15.28
CA THR A 93 0.11 23.49 -16.44
C THR A 93 0.80 22.23 -16.95
N ARG A 94 0.10 21.48 -17.80
CA ARG A 94 0.64 20.27 -18.43
C ARG A 94 1.87 20.52 -19.31
N THR A 95 2.06 21.71 -19.87
CA THR A 95 3.26 22.03 -20.69
C THR A 95 4.54 22.20 -19.86
N ASP A 96 4.41 22.31 -18.54
CA ASP A 96 5.51 22.38 -17.57
C ASP A 96 6.13 20.99 -17.30
N ILE A 97 5.60 19.96 -17.99
CA ILE A 97 5.94 18.54 -17.86
C ILE A 97 6.51 18.02 -19.18
N CYS A 98 7.84 18.02 -19.30
CA CYS A 98 8.61 17.37 -20.36
C CYS A 98 9.56 16.31 -19.74
N GLN A 99 9.43 15.05 -20.17
CA GLN A 99 10.21 13.92 -19.66
C GLN A 99 11.72 14.05 -19.98
N GLY A 100 12.56 13.81 -18.96
CA GLY A 100 14.01 13.70 -19.10
C GLY A 100 14.50 12.26 -19.31
N GLY A 101 15.72 11.96 -18.87
CA GLY A 101 16.41 10.68 -19.08
C GLY A 101 15.99 9.52 -18.16
N LEU A 102 14.77 9.54 -17.62
CA LEU A 102 14.22 8.52 -16.71
C LEU A 102 12.98 7.86 -17.35
N GLY A 103 12.82 6.56 -17.14
CA GLY A 103 11.70 5.78 -17.70
C GLY A 103 10.47 5.79 -16.79
N ASP A 104 10.00 6.96 -16.38
CA ASP A 104 8.89 7.18 -15.44
C ASP A 104 7.74 8.02 -16.06
N CYS A 105 7.56 7.92 -17.38
CA CYS A 105 6.45 8.47 -18.15
C CYS A 105 5.07 8.32 -17.48
N TRP A 106 4.84 7.21 -16.77
CA TRP A 106 3.61 6.93 -16.02
C TRP A 106 3.31 7.98 -14.95
N LEU A 107 4.34 8.48 -14.26
CA LEU A 107 4.25 9.52 -13.23
C LEU A 107 4.03 10.88 -13.89
N LEU A 108 4.73 11.15 -15.00
CA LEU A 108 4.64 12.42 -15.71
C LEU A 108 3.29 12.59 -16.42
N ALA A 109 2.72 11.51 -16.97
CA ALA A 109 1.33 11.50 -17.43
C ALA A 109 0.33 11.74 -16.28
N ALA A 110 0.63 11.25 -15.06
CA ALA A 110 -0.19 11.53 -13.90
C ALA A 110 -0.11 13.00 -13.46
N ILE A 111 1.09 13.61 -13.46
CA ILE A 111 1.27 15.04 -13.13
C ILE A 111 0.63 15.92 -14.22
N ALA A 112 0.78 15.59 -15.50
CA ALA A 112 0.16 16.34 -16.59
C ALA A 112 -1.38 16.32 -16.48
N SER A 113 -2.00 15.20 -16.11
CA SER A 113 -3.45 15.16 -15.83
C SER A 113 -3.82 15.90 -14.55
N LEU A 114 -2.99 15.87 -13.50
CA LEU A 114 -3.21 16.60 -12.24
C LEU A 114 -3.38 18.11 -12.47
N THR A 115 -2.67 18.69 -13.45
CA THR A 115 -2.81 20.13 -13.80
C THR A 115 -4.16 20.52 -14.40
N LEU A 116 -5.04 19.56 -14.71
CA LEU A 116 -6.41 19.83 -15.13
C LEU A 116 -7.37 20.10 -13.95
N ASN A 117 -6.89 19.95 -12.71
CA ASN A 117 -7.69 20.13 -11.50
C ASN A 117 -6.92 20.90 -10.42
N GLU A 118 -7.14 22.21 -10.33
CA GLU A 118 -6.45 23.13 -9.42
C GLU A 118 -6.64 22.79 -7.93
N ASP A 119 -7.81 22.26 -7.54
CA ASP A 119 -8.10 21.86 -6.15
C ASP A 119 -7.24 20.67 -5.70
N VAL A 120 -6.97 19.72 -6.59
CA VAL A 120 -6.09 18.57 -6.31
C VAL A 120 -4.62 18.97 -6.44
N LEU A 121 -4.28 19.77 -7.45
CA LEU A 121 -2.93 20.25 -7.68
C LEU A 121 -2.41 21.08 -6.51
N SER A 122 -3.17 22.06 -6.01
CA SER A 122 -2.78 22.94 -4.90
C SER A 122 -2.59 22.22 -3.56
N ARG A 123 -3.12 20.99 -3.44
CA ARG A 123 -2.91 20.10 -2.29
C ARG A 123 -1.62 19.30 -2.39
N VAL A 124 -1.33 18.75 -3.58
CA VAL A 124 -0.08 18.00 -3.85
C VAL A 124 1.13 18.95 -3.91
N VAL A 125 0.92 20.15 -4.47
CA VAL A 125 1.86 21.25 -4.64
C VAL A 125 1.34 22.47 -3.86
N PRO A 126 1.65 22.57 -2.55
CA PRO A 126 1.30 23.72 -1.73
C PRO A 126 1.79 25.05 -2.34
N SER A 127 0.99 26.11 -2.21
CA SER A 127 1.23 27.42 -2.82
C SER A 127 1.93 28.43 -1.88
N ASP A 128 2.39 28.02 -0.71
CA ASP A 128 3.05 28.87 0.30
C ASP A 128 4.59 28.84 0.21
N GLN A 129 5.12 28.37 -0.93
CA GLN A 129 6.55 28.16 -1.21
C GLN A 129 6.95 28.80 -2.55
N GLY A 130 8.23 29.18 -2.67
CA GLY A 130 8.77 29.85 -3.85
C GLY A 130 10.17 30.42 -3.64
N PHE A 131 10.70 31.14 -4.64
CA PHE A 131 12.05 31.71 -4.64
C PHE A 131 12.14 33.18 -4.18
N GLY A 132 11.03 33.76 -3.71
CA GLY A 132 10.97 35.13 -3.15
C GLY A 132 11.52 35.25 -1.73
N ASP A 133 11.13 36.32 -1.01
CA ASP A 133 11.77 36.77 0.25
C ASP A 133 11.95 35.71 1.37
N ASN A 134 11.10 34.68 1.42
CA ASN A 134 11.17 33.58 2.40
C ASN A 134 11.96 32.35 1.91
N TYR A 135 12.67 32.46 0.79
CA TYR A 135 13.45 31.37 0.19
C TYR A 135 14.61 30.92 1.09
N ALA A 136 14.65 29.62 1.36
CA ALA A 136 15.72 28.98 2.12
C ALA A 136 16.22 27.67 1.45
N GLY A 137 16.02 27.51 0.13
CA GLY A 137 16.41 26.30 -0.60
C GLY A 137 15.68 25.03 -0.13
N ILE A 138 14.42 25.19 0.29
CA ILE A 138 13.56 24.17 0.90
C ILE A 138 12.15 24.26 0.33
N PHE A 139 11.55 23.11 0.01
CA PHE A 139 10.21 22.96 -0.55
C PHE A 139 9.53 21.72 0.07
N HIS A 140 8.22 21.57 -0.07
CA HIS A 140 7.48 20.39 0.35
C HIS A 140 6.28 20.07 -0.56
N PHE A 141 5.90 18.79 -0.57
CA PHE A 141 4.83 18.25 -1.41
C PHE A 141 4.05 17.20 -0.62
N GLN A 142 2.75 17.07 -0.88
CA GLN A 142 1.91 16.10 -0.20
C GLN A 142 1.51 14.95 -1.12
N PHE A 143 1.71 13.72 -0.65
CA PHE A 143 1.32 12.52 -1.37
C PHE A 143 0.44 11.63 -0.50
N TRP A 144 -0.61 11.08 -1.09
CA TRP A 144 -1.34 9.97 -0.48
C TRP A 144 -0.48 8.70 -0.56
N GLN A 145 -0.44 7.93 0.53
CA GLN A 145 0.29 6.67 0.64
C GLN A 145 -0.57 5.63 1.38
N TYR A 146 -1.24 4.76 0.63
CA TYR A 146 -1.93 3.58 1.16
C TYR A 146 -2.97 3.89 2.26
N GLY A 147 -3.66 5.03 2.13
CA GLY A 147 -4.69 5.51 3.06
C GLY A 147 -4.22 6.51 4.12
N GLU A 148 -3.04 7.11 3.96
CA GLU A 148 -2.53 8.22 4.79
C GLU A 148 -1.98 9.32 3.87
N TRP A 149 -2.28 10.60 4.13
CA TRP A 149 -1.57 11.71 3.49
C TRP A 149 -0.21 11.94 4.17
N VAL A 150 0.83 12.19 3.38
CA VAL A 150 2.23 12.26 3.80
C VAL A 150 2.89 13.53 3.26
N ASP A 151 3.43 14.35 4.15
CA ASP A 151 4.13 15.61 3.85
C ASP A 151 5.63 15.34 3.64
N VAL A 152 6.14 15.60 2.43
CA VAL A 152 7.51 15.29 2.02
C VAL A 152 8.30 16.57 1.74
N VAL A 153 9.09 16.98 2.73
CA VAL A 153 10.07 18.08 2.62
C VAL A 153 11.26 17.67 1.75
N ILE A 154 11.80 18.57 0.93
CA ILE A 154 13.07 18.42 0.18
C ILE A 154 13.88 19.73 0.18
N ASP A 155 15.16 19.66 -0.16
CA ASP A 155 15.87 20.82 -0.71
C ASP A 155 15.68 20.92 -2.24
N ASP A 156 16.08 22.03 -2.85
CA ASP A 156 15.92 22.31 -4.28
C ASP A 156 17.11 21.94 -5.18
N ARG A 157 18.09 21.17 -4.68
CA ARG A 157 19.22 20.72 -5.52
C ARG A 157 18.72 19.66 -6.52
N LEU A 158 18.77 19.93 -7.81
CA LEU A 158 18.31 19.04 -8.87
C LEU A 158 19.49 18.37 -9.61
N PRO A 159 19.36 17.11 -10.05
CA PRO A 159 20.36 16.46 -10.91
C PRO A 159 20.44 17.10 -12.29
N THR A 160 21.65 17.49 -12.68
CA THR A 160 21.96 18.18 -13.94
C THR A 160 23.15 17.54 -14.64
N ARG A 161 23.24 17.68 -15.96
CA ARG A 161 24.46 17.37 -16.73
C ARG A 161 24.67 18.43 -17.80
N ASP A 162 25.91 18.87 -17.96
CA ASP A 162 26.34 19.86 -18.97
C ASP A 162 25.68 21.26 -18.88
N GLY A 163 24.79 21.48 -17.90
CA GLY A 163 24.00 22.69 -17.69
C GLY A 163 22.51 22.41 -17.53
N GLU A 164 22.03 21.35 -18.18
CA GLU A 164 20.61 21.00 -18.29
C GLU A 164 20.14 20.07 -17.16
N LEU A 165 18.84 20.08 -16.87
CA LEU A 165 18.19 19.12 -15.98
C LEU A 165 18.22 17.70 -16.58
N LEU A 166 18.43 16.70 -15.73
CA LEU A 166 18.54 15.30 -16.17
C LEU A 166 17.18 14.59 -16.30
N PHE A 167 16.17 15.06 -15.58
CA PHE A 167 14.84 14.44 -15.44
C PHE A 167 13.74 15.44 -15.85
N VAL A 168 12.53 15.42 -15.26
CA VAL A 168 11.45 16.33 -15.70
C VAL A 168 11.84 17.80 -15.58
N HIS A 169 11.37 18.60 -16.53
CA HIS A 169 11.58 20.04 -16.61
C HIS A 169 10.42 20.72 -17.35
N SER A 170 10.24 22.03 -17.11
CA SER A 170 9.28 22.86 -17.84
C SER A 170 9.90 23.40 -19.12
N ALA A 171 9.09 23.48 -20.20
CA ALA A 171 9.48 24.12 -21.46
C ALA A 171 9.81 25.62 -21.28
N THR A 172 9.33 26.25 -20.21
CA THR A 172 9.61 27.65 -19.85
C THR A 172 11.06 27.87 -19.37
N GLY A 173 11.75 26.82 -18.92
CA GLY A 173 13.17 26.83 -18.53
C GLY A 173 13.52 27.59 -17.23
N SER A 174 12.68 28.55 -16.80
CA SER A 174 12.80 29.27 -15.54
C SER A 174 11.91 28.72 -14.42
N GLU A 175 11.20 27.61 -14.66
CA GLU A 175 10.15 27.07 -13.81
C GLU A 175 10.49 25.67 -13.29
N PHE A 176 10.24 25.41 -12.00
CA PHE A 176 10.83 24.26 -11.30
C PHE A 176 9.88 23.42 -10.44
N TRP A 177 8.59 23.76 -10.30
CA TRP A 177 7.66 22.98 -9.44
C TRP A 177 7.61 21.49 -9.83
N SER A 178 7.61 21.18 -11.12
CA SER A 178 7.51 19.80 -11.63
C SER A 178 8.76 18.97 -11.30
N ALA A 179 9.95 19.53 -11.51
CA ALA A 179 11.23 18.91 -11.15
C ALA A 179 11.36 18.68 -9.63
N LEU A 180 10.82 19.59 -8.83
CA LEU A 180 10.81 19.48 -7.37
C LEU A 180 9.77 18.45 -6.88
N LEU A 181 8.61 18.35 -7.53
CA LEU A 181 7.59 17.34 -7.26
C LEU A 181 8.11 15.92 -7.56
N GLU A 182 8.74 15.72 -8.73
CA GLU A 182 9.39 14.47 -9.11
C GLU A 182 10.50 14.10 -8.11
N LYS A 183 11.35 15.05 -7.70
CA LYS A 183 12.35 14.84 -6.65
C LYS A 183 11.74 14.40 -5.31
N ALA A 184 10.64 15.02 -4.88
CA ALA A 184 9.97 14.64 -3.64
C ALA A 184 9.36 13.23 -3.73
N TYR A 185 8.83 12.85 -4.89
CA TYR A 185 8.31 11.51 -5.14
C TYR A 185 9.43 10.45 -5.27
N ALA A 186 10.57 10.81 -5.86
CA ALA A 186 11.79 10.01 -5.88
C ALA A 186 12.32 9.76 -4.46
N LYS A 187 12.36 10.80 -3.62
CA LYS A 187 12.68 10.68 -2.18
C LYS A 187 11.70 9.77 -1.44
N LEU A 188 10.39 9.93 -1.68
CA LEU A 188 9.35 9.11 -1.06
C LEU A 188 9.52 7.62 -1.40
N ASN A 189 10.01 7.30 -2.61
CA ASN A 189 10.32 5.94 -3.07
C ASN A 189 11.77 5.48 -2.79
N GLY A 190 12.66 6.40 -2.43
CA GLY A 190 14.03 6.16 -1.93
C GLY A 190 15.17 6.51 -2.89
N CYS A 191 14.91 6.67 -4.18
CA CYS A 191 15.84 7.15 -5.23
C CYS A 191 15.07 7.33 -6.55
N TYR A 192 15.63 8.10 -7.51
CA TYR A 192 15.01 8.29 -8.84
C TYR A 192 14.84 6.96 -9.61
N GLU A 193 15.83 6.06 -9.58
CA GLU A 193 15.74 4.75 -10.26
C GLU A 193 14.55 3.89 -9.78
N ALA A 194 14.07 4.08 -8.54
CA ALA A 194 12.88 3.37 -8.03
C ALA A 194 11.58 3.79 -8.72
N LEU A 195 11.56 4.92 -9.43
CA LEU A 195 10.41 5.41 -10.22
C LEU A 195 10.30 4.73 -11.59
N SER A 196 11.39 4.22 -12.16
CA SER A 196 11.37 3.67 -13.53
C SER A 196 10.41 2.49 -13.68
N GLY A 197 9.48 2.58 -14.62
CA GLY A 197 8.39 1.61 -14.86
C GLY A 197 7.29 1.64 -13.78
N GLY A 198 6.04 1.79 -14.21
CA GLY A 198 4.84 1.86 -13.36
C GLY A 198 3.56 2.02 -14.18
N SER A 199 2.41 2.03 -13.50
CA SER A 199 1.11 2.37 -14.10
C SER A 199 0.72 3.81 -13.74
N THR A 200 0.04 4.54 -14.62
CA THR A 200 -0.37 5.92 -14.35
C THR A 200 -1.36 6.00 -13.19
N THR A 201 -2.18 4.96 -12.97
CA THR A 201 -2.95 4.74 -11.74
C THR A 201 -2.14 4.95 -10.45
N GLU A 202 -0.86 4.53 -10.38
CA GLU A 202 -0.04 4.69 -9.18
C GLU A 202 0.18 6.17 -8.82
N GLY A 203 0.37 7.01 -9.84
CA GLY A 203 0.54 8.45 -9.69
C GLY A 203 -0.80 9.12 -9.36
N PHE A 204 -1.87 8.75 -10.08
CA PHE A 204 -3.20 9.26 -9.79
C PHE A 204 -3.64 8.99 -8.35
N GLU A 205 -3.48 7.76 -7.86
CA GLU A 205 -3.75 7.39 -6.47
C GLU A 205 -2.97 8.26 -5.48
N ASP A 206 -1.66 8.41 -5.70
CA ASP A 206 -0.76 9.12 -4.79
C ASP A 206 -0.97 10.65 -4.81
N PHE A 207 -1.61 11.18 -5.86
CA PHE A 207 -1.98 12.59 -5.97
C PHE A 207 -3.41 12.90 -5.50
N THR A 208 -4.31 11.91 -5.42
CA THR A 208 -5.75 12.14 -5.18
C THR A 208 -6.31 11.46 -3.93
N GLY A 209 -5.72 10.34 -3.50
CA GLY A 209 -6.36 9.37 -2.61
C GLY A 209 -7.58 8.66 -3.22
N GLY A 210 -7.76 8.77 -4.54
CA GLY A 210 -8.96 8.39 -5.28
C GLY A 210 -9.06 6.90 -5.67
N ILE A 211 -10.01 6.63 -6.56
CA ILE A 211 -10.41 5.31 -7.03
C ILE A 211 -9.89 5.11 -8.46
N ALA A 212 -8.86 4.30 -8.64
CA ALA A 212 -8.30 4.01 -9.95
C ALA A 212 -9.01 2.80 -10.61
N GLU A 213 -9.70 3.03 -11.72
CA GLU A 213 -10.31 2.03 -12.59
C GLU A 213 -9.51 1.88 -13.90
N MET A 214 -9.45 0.66 -14.43
CA MET A 214 -8.80 0.36 -15.71
C MET A 214 -9.80 -0.31 -16.65
N TYR A 215 -9.87 0.19 -17.89
CA TYR A 215 -10.76 -0.29 -18.94
C TYR A 215 -9.94 -0.77 -20.14
N GLU A 216 -10.08 -2.03 -20.54
CA GLU A 216 -9.56 -2.52 -21.81
C GLU A 216 -10.37 -1.95 -22.98
N LEU A 217 -9.75 -1.17 -23.86
CA LEU A 217 -10.47 -0.45 -24.93
C LEU A 217 -11.06 -1.35 -26.01
N LYS A 218 -10.61 -2.62 -26.08
CA LYS A 218 -11.13 -3.65 -27.01
C LYS A 218 -12.46 -4.27 -26.54
N SER A 219 -12.77 -4.18 -25.25
CA SER A 219 -13.97 -4.71 -24.60
C SER A 219 -14.81 -3.63 -23.93
N ALA A 220 -14.40 -2.36 -24.05
CA ALA A 220 -15.04 -1.20 -23.43
C ALA A 220 -16.54 -1.06 -23.78
N PRO A 221 -17.37 -0.58 -22.83
CA PRO A 221 -18.80 -0.45 -23.03
C PRO A 221 -19.15 0.64 -24.06
N ARG A 222 -20.31 0.51 -24.71
CA ARG A 222 -20.73 1.38 -25.83
C ARG A 222 -20.88 2.87 -25.48
N ASN A 223 -21.04 3.18 -24.19
CA ASN A 223 -21.12 4.53 -23.63
C ASN A 223 -19.76 5.08 -23.13
N MET A 224 -18.64 4.39 -23.37
CA MET A 224 -17.31 4.78 -22.87
C MET A 224 -16.93 6.24 -23.17
N PHE A 225 -17.30 6.79 -24.33
CA PHE A 225 -17.07 8.21 -24.61
C PHE A 225 -17.78 9.14 -23.62
N GLN A 226 -19.03 8.83 -23.27
CA GLN A 226 -19.78 9.59 -22.27
C GLN A 226 -19.26 9.35 -20.83
N ILE A 227 -18.65 8.20 -20.56
CA ILE A 227 -17.94 7.95 -19.29
C ILE A 227 -16.70 8.86 -19.21
N ILE A 228 -15.90 8.94 -20.27
CA ILE A 228 -14.73 9.85 -20.37
C ILE A 228 -15.14 11.31 -20.17
N GLN A 229 -16.20 11.78 -20.84
CA GLN A 229 -16.71 13.15 -20.70
C GLN A 229 -17.13 13.44 -19.25
N LYS A 230 -18.02 12.63 -18.66
CA LYS A 230 -18.46 12.79 -17.26
C LYS A 230 -17.29 12.74 -16.27
N ALA A 231 -16.29 11.89 -16.53
CA ALA A 231 -15.12 11.79 -15.66
C ALA A 231 -14.28 13.08 -15.71
N LEU A 232 -13.98 13.60 -16.90
CA LEU A 232 -13.29 14.89 -17.06
C LEU A 232 -14.09 16.06 -16.47
N GLU A 233 -15.40 16.11 -16.68
CA GLU A 233 -16.32 17.10 -16.09
C GLU A 233 -16.33 17.04 -14.55
N SER A 234 -16.15 15.84 -13.96
CA SER A 234 -16.01 15.65 -12.51
C SER A 234 -14.58 15.92 -11.96
N GLY A 235 -13.66 16.38 -12.80
CA GLY A 235 -12.27 16.63 -12.42
C GLY A 235 -11.45 15.38 -12.12
N ALA A 236 -11.91 14.20 -12.57
CA ALA A 236 -11.16 12.94 -12.44
C ALA A 236 -9.89 12.97 -13.30
N LEU A 237 -8.85 12.25 -12.86
CA LEU A 237 -7.59 12.18 -13.60
C LEU A 237 -7.64 11.00 -14.58
N LEU A 238 -7.44 11.25 -15.88
CA LEU A 238 -7.51 10.22 -16.91
C LEU A 238 -6.17 10.04 -17.64
N GLY A 239 -5.83 8.79 -17.93
CA GLY A 239 -4.64 8.37 -18.66
C GLY A 239 -4.93 7.20 -19.59
N CYS A 240 -4.03 6.91 -20.51
CA CYS A 240 -4.17 5.81 -21.47
C CYS A 240 -2.81 5.29 -21.94
N SER A 241 -2.79 4.05 -22.42
CA SER A 241 -1.55 3.37 -22.83
C SER A 241 -1.77 2.38 -23.98
N ILE A 242 -0.68 2.09 -24.69
CA ILE A 242 -0.63 1.14 -25.82
C ILE A 242 0.21 -0.07 -25.40
N ASP A 243 -0.40 -1.26 -25.35
CA ASP A 243 0.28 -2.48 -24.89
C ASP A 243 1.41 -2.89 -25.83
N ILE A 244 2.50 -3.40 -25.24
CA ILE A 244 3.65 -3.94 -25.96
C ILE A 244 3.52 -5.43 -26.23
N THR A 245 3.92 -5.86 -27.42
CA THR A 245 3.94 -7.28 -27.84
C THR A 245 5.22 -7.99 -27.43
N SER A 246 6.31 -7.24 -27.18
CA SER A 246 7.56 -7.73 -26.63
C SER A 246 8.26 -6.62 -25.82
N ALA A 247 9.24 -6.97 -24.98
CA ALA A 247 10.04 -5.97 -24.27
C ALA A 247 10.83 -5.03 -25.21
N ALA A 248 11.11 -5.46 -26.45
CA ALA A 248 11.76 -4.65 -27.48
C ALA A 248 10.81 -3.63 -28.14
N ASP A 249 9.50 -3.70 -27.85
CA ASP A 249 8.51 -2.71 -28.29
C ASP A 249 8.31 -1.56 -27.28
N SER A 250 9.02 -1.57 -26.14
CA SER A 250 8.96 -0.50 -25.13
C SER A 250 9.50 0.81 -25.70
N GLU A 251 8.75 1.90 -25.52
CA GLU A 251 9.01 3.24 -26.09
C GLU A 251 9.14 3.25 -27.63
N ALA A 252 8.69 2.19 -28.32
CA ALA A 252 8.80 2.09 -29.77
C ALA A 252 7.76 2.95 -30.49
N ILE A 253 8.25 3.92 -31.28
CA ILE A 253 7.44 4.86 -32.05
C ILE A 253 6.82 4.17 -33.27
N THR A 254 5.51 4.28 -33.43
CA THR A 254 4.74 3.77 -34.58
C THR A 254 4.84 4.68 -35.81
N TYR A 255 4.42 4.18 -36.97
CA TYR A 255 4.39 4.97 -38.21
C TYR A 255 3.48 6.22 -38.16
N GLN A 256 2.56 6.30 -37.18
CA GLN A 256 1.69 7.46 -36.95
C GLN A 256 2.18 8.34 -35.76
N LYS A 257 3.43 8.13 -35.31
CA LYS A 257 4.11 8.77 -34.16
C LYS A 257 3.57 8.45 -32.75
N LEU A 258 2.55 7.60 -32.59
CA LEU A 258 2.16 7.10 -31.26
C LEU A 258 3.27 6.18 -30.70
N VAL A 259 3.55 6.25 -29.41
CA VAL A 259 4.61 5.51 -28.70
C VAL A 259 4.01 4.32 -27.94
N LYS A 260 4.59 3.12 -28.10
CA LYS A 260 4.13 1.90 -27.42
C LYS A 260 4.80 1.72 -26.06
N GLY A 261 4.12 1.08 -25.11
CA GLY A 261 4.64 0.85 -23.75
C GLY A 261 4.84 2.14 -22.95
N HIS A 262 4.12 3.19 -23.35
CA HIS A 262 4.26 4.56 -22.86
C HIS A 262 2.92 5.07 -22.35
N ALA A 263 2.97 5.96 -21.35
CA ALA A 263 1.79 6.55 -20.75
C ALA A 263 1.44 7.89 -21.39
N TYR A 264 0.16 8.13 -21.61
CA TYR A 264 -0.41 9.36 -22.13
C TYR A 264 -1.49 9.88 -21.19
N SER A 265 -1.63 11.20 -21.06
CA SER A 265 -2.77 11.83 -20.38
C SER A 265 -3.96 11.93 -21.34
N VAL A 266 -5.19 11.76 -20.85
CA VAL A 266 -6.40 12.16 -21.59
C VAL A 266 -6.84 13.51 -21.04
N THR A 267 -6.87 14.54 -21.88
CA THR A 267 -6.99 15.94 -21.44
C THR A 267 -8.25 16.66 -21.95
N GLY A 268 -9.11 15.96 -22.71
CA GLY A 268 -10.37 16.50 -23.23
C GLY A 268 -11.17 15.48 -24.04
N ALA A 269 -12.48 15.65 -24.12
CA ALA A 269 -13.36 14.85 -24.99
C ALA A 269 -14.60 15.67 -25.41
N THR A 270 -14.79 15.86 -26.72
CA THR A 270 -15.82 16.76 -27.27
C THR A 270 -16.47 16.21 -28.54
N GLU A 271 -17.66 16.72 -28.88
CA GLU A 271 -18.37 16.40 -30.12
C GLU A 271 -18.42 17.63 -31.04
N VAL A 272 -17.74 17.57 -32.19
CA VAL A 272 -17.74 18.66 -33.19
C VAL A 272 -18.65 18.34 -34.38
N ASN A 273 -19.16 19.36 -35.06
CA ASN A 273 -19.96 19.19 -36.28
C ASN A 273 -19.07 19.13 -37.52
N PHE A 274 -18.56 17.94 -37.84
CA PHE A 274 -17.81 17.68 -39.06
C PHE A 274 -18.76 17.41 -40.25
N ARG A 275 -18.93 18.40 -41.13
CA ARG A 275 -19.66 18.26 -42.40
C ARG A 275 -21.12 17.76 -42.25
N GLY A 276 -21.81 18.20 -41.19
CA GLY A 276 -23.19 17.81 -40.91
C GLY A 276 -23.32 16.47 -40.17
N ARG A 277 -22.25 15.98 -39.56
CA ARG A 277 -22.23 14.82 -38.66
C ARG A 277 -21.54 15.20 -37.36
N LYS A 278 -22.03 14.68 -36.24
CA LYS A 278 -21.30 14.73 -34.97
C LYS A 278 -20.13 13.74 -35.03
N GLU A 279 -18.91 14.25 -34.92
CA GLU A 279 -17.68 13.46 -34.80
C GLU A 279 -17.19 13.53 -33.34
N LYS A 280 -16.86 12.37 -32.76
CA LYS A 280 -16.39 12.25 -31.38
C LYS A 280 -14.87 12.38 -31.33
N LEU A 281 -14.36 13.46 -30.75
CA LEU A 281 -12.94 13.73 -30.63
C LEU A 281 -12.46 13.58 -29.18
N ILE A 282 -11.24 13.07 -29.02
CA ILE A 282 -10.56 12.94 -27.73
C ILE A 282 -9.19 13.60 -27.83
N ARG A 283 -8.80 14.38 -26.81
CA ARG A 283 -7.52 15.07 -26.69
C ARG A 283 -6.60 14.27 -25.79
N ILE A 284 -5.40 13.99 -26.28
CA ILE A 284 -4.41 13.12 -25.68
C ILE A 284 -3.10 13.89 -25.59
N ARG A 285 -2.39 13.82 -24.46
CA ARG A 285 -1.06 14.44 -24.31
C ARG A 285 0.05 13.42 -24.04
N ASN A 286 1.14 13.54 -24.80
CA ASN A 286 2.42 12.88 -24.58
C ASN A 286 3.22 13.61 -23.49
N PRO A 287 3.60 12.98 -22.36
CA PRO A 287 4.43 13.60 -21.32
C PRO A 287 5.88 13.90 -21.76
N TRP A 288 6.28 13.52 -22.98
CA TRP A 288 7.53 14.00 -23.58
C TRP A 288 7.52 15.48 -23.94
N GLY A 289 6.35 16.11 -24.05
CA GLY A 289 6.23 17.51 -24.49
C GLY A 289 6.46 17.74 -25.98
N GLN A 290 6.41 16.67 -26.78
CA GLN A 290 6.70 16.62 -28.21
C GLN A 290 6.24 15.27 -28.78
N VAL A 291 6.37 15.06 -30.10
CA VAL A 291 6.10 13.78 -30.79
C VAL A 291 4.61 13.40 -30.72
N GLU A 292 3.86 14.00 -31.64
CA GLU A 292 2.40 13.96 -31.71
C GLU A 292 1.86 13.09 -32.85
N TRP A 293 0.59 12.70 -32.74
CA TRP A 293 -0.18 11.98 -33.76
C TRP A 293 -0.14 12.68 -35.14
N THR A 294 0.02 11.88 -36.20
CA THR A 294 0.11 12.38 -37.59
C THR A 294 -1.08 11.99 -38.47
N GLY A 295 -2.14 11.41 -37.90
CA GLY A 295 -3.36 11.06 -38.61
C GLY A 295 -4.40 12.19 -38.67
N ALA A 296 -5.65 11.81 -38.98
CA ALA A 296 -6.79 12.71 -38.96
C ALA A 296 -6.96 13.36 -37.56
N TRP A 297 -7.32 14.65 -37.56
CA TRP A 297 -7.47 15.52 -36.37
C TRP A 297 -6.19 15.98 -35.65
N SER A 298 -5.00 15.55 -36.10
CA SER A 298 -3.73 16.19 -35.73
C SER A 298 -3.71 17.70 -35.99
N ASP A 299 -2.78 18.45 -35.39
CA ASP A 299 -2.78 19.92 -35.43
C ASP A 299 -2.69 20.54 -36.83
N ASN A 300 -2.14 19.80 -37.79
CA ASN A 300 -2.04 20.20 -39.19
C ASN A 300 -2.99 19.43 -40.12
N SER A 301 -3.93 18.67 -39.56
CA SER A 301 -5.04 17.99 -40.23
C SER A 301 -5.90 18.97 -41.06
N SER A 302 -6.32 18.53 -42.24
CA SER A 302 -7.19 19.31 -43.13
C SER A 302 -8.64 19.36 -42.65
N GLU A 303 -9.01 18.40 -41.80
CA GLU A 303 -10.36 18.14 -41.33
C GLU A 303 -10.88 19.27 -40.43
N TRP A 304 -9.97 19.92 -39.70
CA TRP A 304 -10.24 21.15 -38.95
C TRP A 304 -10.72 22.33 -39.81
N ASN A 305 -10.53 22.30 -41.12
CA ASN A 305 -11.07 23.32 -42.04
C ASN A 305 -12.55 23.07 -42.39
N SER A 306 -13.17 22.01 -41.86
CA SER A 306 -14.59 21.66 -42.02
C SER A 306 -15.37 21.66 -40.69
N VAL A 307 -14.78 22.24 -39.63
CA VAL A 307 -15.38 22.48 -38.31
C VAL A 307 -15.49 24.00 -38.12
N ASP A 308 -16.50 24.46 -37.37
CA ASP A 308 -16.66 25.89 -37.10
C ASP A 308 -15.49 26.43 -36.24
N PRO A 309 -14.93 27.61 -36.52
CA PRO A 309 -13.87 28.21 -35.70
C PRO A 309 -14.22 28.39 -34.22
N SER A 310 -15.50 28.46 -33.86
CA SER A 310 -15.97 28.54 -32.47
C SER A 310 -16.07 27.17 -31.76
N GLU A 311 -16.12 26.07 -32.51
CA GLU A 311 -16.01 24.68 -31.99
C GLU A 311 -14.54 24.18 -31.95
N ARG A 312 -13.57 25.01 -32.37
CA ARG A 312 -12.18 24.60 -32.59
C ARG A 312 -11.28 24.83 -31.37
N GLU A 313 -11.23 23.85 -30.47
CA GLU A 313 -10.24 23.75 -29.38
C GLU A 313 -8.84 23.27 -29.81
N ASN A 314 -8.54 23.31 -31.12
CA ASN A 314 -7.21 22.96 -31.65
C ASN A 314 -6.29 24.20 -31.58
N VAL A 315 -5.36 24.18 -30.62
CA VAL A 315 -4.11 24.96 -30.66
C VAL A 315 -3.21 24.41 -31.77
N LYS A 316 -2.16 25.11 -32.20
CA LYS A 316 -1.14 24.56 -33.10
C LYS A 316 0.24 24.64 -32.46
N ALA A 317 0.73 23.53 -31.94
CA ALA A 317 2.01 23.44 -31.24
C ALA A 317 2.88 22.27 -31.74
N ASP A 318 3.99 22.03 -31.04
CA ASP A 318 4.63 20.72 -30.87
C ASP A 318 4.89 20.66 -29.35
N ASP A 319 3.83 20.40 -28.58
CA ASP A 319 3.81 20.41 -27.10
C ASP A 319 3.41 19.05 -26.49
N GLY A 320 3.20 18.07 -27.38
CA GLY A 320 2.81 16.70 -27.07
C GLY A 320 1.30 16.47 -27.04
N GLU A 321 0.47 17.52 -27.06
CA GLU A 321 -0.99 17.41 -27.05
C GLU A 321 -1.58 17.38 -28.46
N PHE A 322 -2.47 16.43 -28.71
CA PHE A 322 -3.14 16.29 -30.01
C PHE A 322 -4.57 15.77 -29.86
N TRP A 323 -5.39 16.07 -30.86
CA TRP A 323 -6.72 15.49 -31.00
C TRP A 323 -6.69 14.27 -31.94
N MET A 324 -7.54 13.29 -31.65
CA MET A 324 -7.85 12.18 -32.57
C MET A 324 -9.34 11.80 -32.49
N SER A 325 -9.85 11.08 -33.48
CA SER A 325 -11.21 10.53 -33.38
C SER A 325 -11.25 9.42 -32.33
N PHE A 326 -12.37 9.33 -31.58
CA PHE A 326 -12.57 8.27 -30.59
C PHE A 326 -12.50 6.87 -31.21
N THR A 327 -12.89 6.73 -32.48
CA THR A 327 -12.78 5.48 -33.24
C THR A 327 -11.33 5.04 -33.47
N GLU A 328 -10.41 5.97 -33.80
CA GLU A 328 -8.98 5.65 -33.89
C GLU A 328 -8.36 5.46 -32.49
N PHE A 329 -8.82 6.21 -31.48
CA PHE A 329 -8.38 6.01 -30.09
C PHE A 329 -8.63 4.58 -29.60
N SER A 330 -9.87 4.08 -29.68
CA SER A 330 -10.21 2.70 -29.29
C SER A 330 -9.56 1.61 -30.16
N ARG A 331 -8.95 1.99 -31.30
CA ARG A 331 -8.25 1.09 -32.22
C ARG A 331 -6.76 1.00 -31.91
N HIS A 332 -6.11 2.10 -31.56
CA HIS A 332 -4.66 2.16 -31.31
C HIS A 332 -4.32 1.98 -29.82
N TYR A 333 -5.10 2.58 -28.92
CA TYR A 333 -4.89 2.45 -27.49
C TYR A 333 -5.47 1.14 -26.96
N SER A 334 -4.80 0.57 -25.95
CA SER A 334 -5.16 -0.73 -25.37
C SER A 334 -5.89 -0.57 -24.05
N ARG A 335 -5.51 0.43 -23.25
CA ARG A 335 -6.06 0.68 -21.91
C ARG A 335 -6.40 2.15 -21.73
N LEU A 336 -7.45 2.38 -20.95
CA LEU A 336 -7.82 3.66 -20.37
C LEU A 336 -7.81 3.50 -18.84
N GLU A 337 -7.15 4.41 -18.15
CA GLU A 337 -7.02 4.49 -16.69
C GLU A 337 -7.80 5.74 -16.24
N ILE A 338 -8.80 5.59 -15.37
CA ILE A 338 -9.62 6.68 -14.83
C ILE A 338 -9.48 6.68 -13.32
N CYS A 339 -9.07 7.80 -12.72
CA CYS A 339 -9.03 7.97 -11.27
C CYS A 339 -10.10 8.96 -10.80
N THR A 340 -11.22 8.42 -10.30
CA THR A 340 -12.30 9.22 -9.72
C THR A 340 -11.92 9.71 -8.33
N LEU A 341 -12.18 10.99 -8.07
CA LEU A 341 -11.87 11.63 -6.79
C LEU A 341 -12.84 11.17 -5.70
N THR A 342 -12.32 11.00 -4.48
CA THR A 342 -13.11 10.67 -3.29
C THR A 342 -13.66 11.96 -2.62
N PRO A 343 -14.68 11.85 -1.75
CA PRO A 343 -15.21 13.00 -1.00
C PRO A 343 -14.17 13.73 -0.12
N ASP A 344 -13.05 13.08 0.22
CA ASP A 344 -11.91 13.71 0.89
C ASP A 344 -11.17 14.76 0.03
N THR A 345 -11.53 14.88 -1.26
CA THR A 345 -10.74 15.56 -2.31
C THR A 345 -11.55 16.54 -3.17
N LEU A 346 -12.88 16.57 -3.06
CA LEU A 346 -13.73 17.61 -3.67
C LEU A 346 -14.73 18.17 -2.66
N ALA A 347 -14.89 19.50 -2.62
CA ALA A 347 -15.86 20.19 -1.75
C ALA A 347 -17.24 20.42 -2.41
N SER A 348 -17.59 19.65 -3.45
CA SER A 348 -18.79 19.84 -4.26
C SER A 348 -19.79 18.69 -4.11
N ASP A 349 -21.02 19.01 -3.69
CA ASP A 349 -22.13 18.06 -3.52
C ASP A 349 -22.62 17.39 -4.83
N SER A 350 -22.00 17.71 -5.98
CA SER A 350 -22.44 17.31 -7.32
C SER A 350 -21.99 15.92 -7.79
N VAL A 351 -21.04 15.27 -7.09
CA VAL A 351 -20.44 13.99 -7.49
C VAL A 351 -21.07 12.82 -6.72
N LYS A 352 -21.41 11.70 -7.40
CA LYS A 352 -21.91 10.46 -6.75
C LYS A 352 -20.94 10.04 -5.62
N HIS A 353 -21.45 9.99 -4.38
CA HIS A 353 -20.64 9.70 -3.20
C HIS A 353 -20.35 8.19 -3.08
N TRP A 354 -19.10 7.78 -3.25
CA TRP A 354 -18.67 6.40 -3.00
C TRP A 354 -18.47 6.13 -1.50
N SER A 355 -19.07 5.06 -0.99
CA SER A 355 -18.76 4.56 0.36
C SER A 355 -17.42 3.83 0.32
N VAL A 356 -16.44 4.31 1.11
CA VAL A 356 -15.06 3.80 1.12
C VAL A 356 -14.82 2.91 2.34
N CYS A 357 -14.37 1.67 2.12
CA CYS A 357 -13.95 0.77 3.19
C CYS A 357 -12.53 0.24 2.95
N LYS A 358 -11.66 0.42 3.96
CA LYS A 358 -10.22 0.14 3.88
C LYS A 358 -9.82 -1.00 4.82
N PHE A 359 -9.13 -2.00 4.30
CA PHE A 359 -8.62 -3.15 5.05
C PHE A 359 -7.10 -3.29 4.86
N ASP A 360 -6.33 -2.92 5.87
CA ASP A 360 -4.89 -3.17 5.89
C ASP A 360 -4.59 -4.66 6.20
N GLY A 361 -3.59 -5.23 5.53
CA GLY A 361 -3.27 -6.65 5.61
C GLY A 361 -1.82 -6.98 5.32
N SER A 362 -1.44 -8.24 5.57
CA SER A 362 -0.07 -8.72 5.46
C SER A 362 0.00 -10.19 5.04
N TRP A 363 0.80 -10.48 4.02
CA TRP A 363 1.27 -11.82 3.68
C TRP A 363 2.61 -12.06 4.37
N ARG A 364 2.71 -13.15 5.12
CA ARG A 364 3.94 -13.61 5.76
C ARG A 364 4.13 -15.10 5.52
N ARG A 365 5.34 -15.50 5.14
CA ARG A 365 5.75 -16.90 4.95
C ARG A 365 5.41 -17.71 6.21
N GLY A 366 4.79 -18.88 6.02
CA GLY A 366 4.37 -19.76 7.12
C GLY A 366 3.34 -19.14 8.07
N SER A 367 2.37 -18.37 7.58
CA SER A 367 1.21 -17.97 8.41
C SER A 367 0.06 -17.39 7.58
N THR A 368 0.34 -16.50 6.63
CA THR A 368 -0.68 -15.86 5.78
C THR A 368 -0.30 -15.68 4.31
N ALA A 369 0.93 -15.98 3.90
CA ALA A 369 1.33 -16.00 2.48
C ALA A 369 0.86 -17.29 1.79
N GLY A 370 -0.46 -17.40 1.60
CA GLY A 370 -1.12 -18.63 1.15
C GLY A 370 -0.97 -18.94 -0.34
N GLY A 371 -0.57 -17.95 -1.16
CA GLY A 371 -0.59 -18.04 -2.62
C GLY A 371 -2.02 -17.99 -3.17
N CYS A 372 -2.20 -18.04 -4.50
CA CYS A 372 -3.52 -17.99 -5.13
C CYS A 372 -4.25 -19.34 -5.05
N ARG A 373 -5.50 -19.40 -5.53
CA ARG A 373 -6.39 -20.59 -5.46
C ARG A 373 -5.82 -21.86 -6.12
N ASN A 374 -4.78 -21.75 -6.94
CA ASN A 374 -4.01 -22.88 -7.48
C ASN A 374 -3.25 -23.66 -6.39
N ASN A 375 -3.08 -23.09 -5.19
CA ASN A 375 -2.39 -23.66 -4.04
C ASN A 375 -3.41 -24.05 -2.93
N PRO A 376 -4.31 -25.03 -3.13
CA PRO A 376 -5.46 -25.25 -2.24
C PRO A 376 -5.09 -25.60 -0.80
N TYR A 377 -3.91 -26.16 -0.56
CA TYR A 377 -3.41 -26.49 0.78
C TYR A 377 -3.15 -25.24 1.63
N THR A 378 -2.76 -24.12 1.01
CA THR A 378 -2.32 -22.89 1.68
C THR A 378 -3.21 -21.66 1.41
N PHE A 379 -3.98 -21.65 0.31
CA PHE A 379 -4.82 -20.52 -0.12
C PHE A 379 -5.77 -20.01 0.98
N TRP A 380 -6.33 -20.90 1.78
CA TRP A 380 -7.29 -20.55 2.84
C TRP A 380 -6.66 -19.74 3.99
N MET A 381 -5.33 -19.80 4.18
CA MET A 381 -4.60 -19.09 5.23
C MET A 381 -4.34 -17.62 4.90
N ASN A 382 -4.54 -17.20 3.64
CA ASN A 382 -4.51 -15.78 3.30
C ASN A 382 -5.49 -14.99 4.18
N PRO A 383 -5.27 -13.69 4.41
CA PRO A 383 -6.27 -12.86 5.05
C PRO A 383 -7.58 -12.91 4.25
N GLN A 384 -8.70 -12.90 4.97
CA GLN A 384 -10.05 -12.97 4.41
C GLN A 384 -10.80 -11.74 4.93
N TYR A 385 -11.66 -11.14 4.12
CA TYR A 385 -12.41 -9.92 4.49
C TYR A 385 -13.87 -10.06 4.07
N LYS A 386 -14.80 -9.98 5.04
CA LYS A 386 -16.24 -10.10 4.79
C LYS A 386 -16.83 -8.74 4.44
N ILE A 387 -17.56 -8.69 3.33
CA ILE A 387 -18.33 -7.54 2.87
C ILE A 387 -19.82 -7.89 2.81
N LYS A 388 -20.68 -6.89 2.95
CA LYS A 388 -22.15 -7.03 2.90
C LYS A 388 -22.71 -5.95 1.97
N LEU A 389 -23.45 -6.36 0.96
CA LEU A 389 -24.08 -5.48 -0.02
C LEU A 389 -25.59 -5.54 0.22
N ASP A 390 -26.18 -4.42 0.63
CA ASP A 390 -27.56 -4.35 1.15
C ASP A 390 -28.56 -3.75 0.15
N GLU A 391 -28.15 -2.73 -0.60
CA GLU A 391 -28.99 -2.02 -1.57
C GLU A 391 -28.42 -2.14 -2.99
N GLU A 392 -29.31 -2.29 -3.98
CA GLU A 392 -28.99 -2.25 -5.41
C GLU A 392 -28.82 -0.80 -5.89
N ASP A 393 -28.19 -0.61 -7.05
CA ASP A 393 -27.90 0.73 -7.59
C ASP A 393 -29.15 1.36 -8.24
N ASP A 394 -29.44 2.63 -7.93
CA ASP A 394 -30.56 3.39 -8.48
C ASP A 394 -30.25 4.00 -9.87
N ASP A 395 -29.63 3.26 -10.78
CA ASP A 395 -29.24 3.76 -12.11
C ASP A 395 -30.21 3.30 -13.23
N PRO A 396 -31.03 4.21 -13.80
CA PRO A 396 -32.07 3.84 -14.76
C PRO A 396 -31.56 3.59 -16.20
N ASP A 397 -30.29 3.91 -16.49
CA ASP A 397 -29.66 3.63 -17.79
C ASP A 397 -28.96 2.25 -17.82
N ASP A 398 -28.80 1.58 -16.68
CA ASP A 398 -28.24 0.23 -16.58
C ASP A 398 -29.32 -0.86 -16.72
N ASN A 399 -28.98 -1.94 -17.41
CA ASN A 399 -29.86 -3.09 -17.64
C ASN A 399 -29.54 -4.27 -16.72
N GLU A 400 -28.44 -4.22 -15.96
CA GLU A 400 -28.07 -5.24 -14.98
C GLU A 400 -28.47 -4.81 -13.56
N VAL A 401 -29.26 -5.63 -12.88
CA VAL A 401 -29.72 -5.39 -11.50
C VAL A 401 -28.71 -5.96 -10.50
N GLY A 402 -28.29 -5.13 -9.54
CA GLY A 402 -27.35 -5.50 -8.48
C GLY A 402 -26.65 -4.27 -7.87
N CYS A 403 -25.63 -4.53 -7.05
CA CYS A 403 -24.82 -3.54 -6.35
C CYS A 403 -23.47 -3.35 -7.08
N SER A 404 -23.13 -2.12 -7.45
CA SER A 404 -21.83 -1.77 -8.03
C SER A 404 -20.76 -1.60 -6.96
N ILE A 405 -19.66 -2.34 -7.13
CA ILE A 405 -18.47 -2.20 -6.30
C ILE A 405 -17.20 -2.12 -7.13
N VAL A 406 -16.21 -1.39 -6.63
CA VAL A 406 -14.82 -1.44 -7.12
C VAL A 406 -13.94 -1.97 -5.99
N ILE A 407 -13.14 -2.99 -6.26
CA ILE A 407 -12.20 -3.56 -5.29
C ILE A 407 -10.78 -3.35 -5.80
N GLY A 408 -9.98 -2.61 -5.02
CA GLY A 408 -8.57 -2.34 -5.28
C GLY A 408 -7.66 -3.05 -4.26
N LEU A 409 -6.72 -3.87 -4.73
CA LEU A 409 -5.71 -4.53 -3.89
C LEU A 409 -4.33 -3.91 -4.16
N ILE A 410 -3.84 -3.08 -3.23
CA ILE A 410 -2.55 -2.39 -3.31
C ILE A 410 -1.49 -3.11 -2.50
N GLN A 411 -0.34 -3.45 -3.08
CA GLN A 411 0.85 -3.90 -2.34
C GLN A 411 1.76 -2.72 -1.95
N LYS A 412 2.22 -2.69 -0.69
CA LYS A 412 2.88 -1.52 -0.09
C LYS A 412 4.40 -1.53 -0.24
N ASN A 413 4.97 -0.34 -0.43
CA ASN A 413 6.41 -0.04 -0.30
C ASN A 413 7.36 -0.84 -1.21
N ARG A 414 6.89 -1.59 -2.21
CA ARG A 414 7.74 -2.46 -3.05
C ARG A 414 8.85 -1.72 -3.80
N ARG A 415 8.58 -0.51 -4.31
CA ARG A 415 9.60 0.33 -5.01
C ARG A 415 10.87 0.55 -4.17
N LYS A 416 10.74 0.71 -2.85
CA LYS A 416 11.86 0.87 -1.89
C LYS A 416 12.74 -0.38 -1.74
N LEU A 417 12.26 -1.54 -2.19
CA LEU A 417 12.93 -2.84 -2.09
C LEU A 417 13.68 -3.23 -3.38
N ARG A 418 13.54 -2.47 -4.47
CA ARG A 418 14.23 -2.72 -5.75
C ARG A 418 15.75 -2.69 -5.62
N LYS A 419 16.29 -1.81 -4.76
CA LYS A 419 17.70 -1.77 -4.34
C LYS A 419 18.21 -3.05 -3.64
N SER A 420 17.29 -3.92 -3.21
CA SER A 420 17.57 -5.23 -2.61
C SER A 420 17.26 -6.40 -3.57
N GLY A 421 16.93 -6.11 -4.84
CA GLY A 421 16.55 -7.11 -5.84
C GLY A 421 15.09 -7.56 -5.78
N GLU A 422 14.23 -6.89 -5.01
CA GLU A 422 12.80 -7.20 -4.89
C GLU A 422 11.92 -6.19 -5.65
N ASP A 423 11.05 -6.66 -6.53
CA ASP A 423 10.07 -5.85 -7.27
C ASP A 423 8.60 -6.17 -6.87
N MET A 424 7.61 -5.61 -7.56
CA MET A 424 6.19 -5.94 -7.40
C MET A 424 5.94 -7.45 -7.46
N HIS A 425 5.23 -8.01 -6.47
CA HIS A 425 4.74 -9.40 -6.56
C HIS A 425 3.59 -9.48 -7.55
N THR A 426 3.44 -10.60 -8.24
CA THR A 426 2.18 -10.91 -8.94
C THR A 426 1.06 -11.08 -7.92
N ILE A 427 0.06 -10.20 -7.92
CA ILE A 427 -1.04 -10.15 -6.94
C ILE A 427 -2.41 -10.26 -7.60
N GLY A 428 -3.42 -10.62 -6.81
CA GLY A 428 -4.82 -10.72 -7.21
C GLY A 428 -5.71 -11.23 -6.07
N TYR A 429 -7.02 -11.28 -6.30
CA TYR A 429 -7.99 -11.69 -5.28
C TYR A 429 -9.14 -12.50 -5.87
N ALA A 430 -9.77 -13.32 -5.01
CA ALA A 430 -10.99 -14.05 -5.33
C ALA A 430 -12.12 -13.66 -4.37
N ILE A 431 -13.36 -13.66 -4.87
CA ILE A 431 -14.57 -13.28 -4.15
C ILE A 431 -15.49 -14.50 -4.07
N TYR A 432 -15.90 -14.88 -2.86
CA TYR A 432 -16.84 -16.00 -2.63
C TYR A 432 -18.13 -15.49 -2.01
N GLU A 433 -19.27 -16.01 -2.47
CA GLU A 433 -20.58 -15.74 -1.85
C GLU A 433 -20.73 -16.58 -0.58
N VAL A 434 -21.09 -15.97 0.55
CA VAL A 434 -21.13 -16.62 1.87
C VAL A 434 -22.58 -16.89 2.26
N ARG A 435 -22.97 -18.17 2.29
CA ARG A 435 -24.32 -18.61 2.69
C ARG A 435 -24.26 -19.30 4.06
N GLY A 436 -25.23 -19.00 4.93
CA GLY A 436 -25.38 -19.67 6.24
C GLY A 436 -24.58 -19.09 7.42
N PHE A 437 -23.71 -18.09 7.19
CA PHE A 437 -22.96 -17.38 8.25
C PHE A 437 -23.50 -15.95 8.48
N HIS A 438 -24.81 -15.76 8.29
CA HIS A 438 -25.46 -14.45 8.29
C HIS A 438 -25.42 -13.78 9.66
N GLY A 439 -25.06 -12.49 9.70
CA GLY A 439 -24.88 -11.72 10.93
C GLY A 439 -23.63 -12.09 11.75
N GLN A 440 -22.95 -13.22 11.47
CA GLN A 440 -21.67 -13.52 12.11
C GLN A 440 -20.59 -12.60 11.55
N LYS A 441 -20.00 -11.78 12.43
CA LYS A 441 -18.88 -10.87 12.13
C LYS A 441 -17.50 -11.53 12.31
N GLU A 442 -17.42 -12.81 12.69
CA GLU A 442 -16.17 -13.54 12.98
C GLU A 442 -16.15 -14.94 12.34
N VAL A 443 -15.63 -15.04 11.12
CA VAL A 443 -15.57 -16.29 10.34
C VAL A 443 -14.27 -16.35 9.54
N HIS A 444 -13.45 -17.37 9.78
CA HIS A 444 -12.31 -17.71 8.93
C HIS A 444 -12.59 -19.07 8.29
N LEU A 445 -12.84 -19.09 6.98
CA LEU A 445 -13.22 -20.29 6.24
C LEU A 445 -12.00 -21.19 6.03
N SER A 446 -12.20 -22.50 6.22
CA SER A 446 -11.15 -23.51 6.08
C SER A 446 -10.96 -23.97 4.64
N LYS A 447 -9.92 -24.79 4.43
CA LYS A 447 -9.58 -25.45 3.15
C LYS A 447 -10.79 -26.09 2.47
N GLU A 448 -11.63 -26.79 3.23
CA GLU A 448 -12.78 -27.56 2.76
C GLU A 448 -13.79 -26.67 2.05
N TYR A 449 -14.04 -25.46 2.58
CA TYR A 449 -14.95 -24.50 1.96
C TYR A 449 -14.50 -24.13 0.55
N PHE A 450 -13.22 -23.76 0.39
CA PHE A 450 -12.67 -23.35 -0.90
C PHE A 450 -12.47 -24.51 -1.88
N LEU A 451 -12.49 -25.76 -1.40
CA LEU A 451 -12.53 -26.96 -2.24
C LEU A 451 -13.94 -27.27 -2.75
N THR A 452 -15.00 -26.99 -1.97
CA THR A 452 -16.39 -27.30 -2.35
C THR A 452 -17.15 -26.14 -2.98
N HIS A 453 -16.73 -24.88 -2.77
CA HIS A 453 -17.40 -23.69 -3.31
C HIS A 453 -16.59 -23.05 -4.44
N ALA A 454 -17.30 -22.66 -5.51
CA ALA A 454 -16.72 -21.85 -6.58
C ALA A 454 -16.60 -20.37 -6.17
N GLN A 455 -15.61 -19.69 -6.75
CA GLN A 455 -15.53 -18.22 -6.69
C GLN A 455 -16.73 -17.60 -7.45
N LYS A 456 -17.36 -16.59 -6.87
CA LYS A 456 -18.41 -15.78 -7.50
C LYS A 456 -17.82 -14.83 -8.53
N ALA A 457 -16.71 -14.20 -8.17
CA ALA A 457 -15.93 -13.26 -8.97
C ALA A 457 -14.45 -13.29 -8.52
N ARG A 458 -13.57 -12.60 -9.24
CA ARG A 458 -12.13 -12.49 -8.96
C ARG A 458 -11.56 -11.29 -9.71
N SER A 459 -10.36 -10.83 -9.36
CA SER A 459 -9.57 -10.00 -10.28
C SER A 459 -9.37 -10.76 -11.61
N GLU A 460 -9.50 -10.06 -12.74
CA GLU A 460 -9.54 -10.69 -14.07
C GLU A 460 -8.26 -11.50 -14.35
N THR A 461 -7.12 -10.91 -13.98
CA THR A 461 -5.79 -11.52 -14.01
C THR A 461 -5.13 -11.46 -12.63
N PHE A 462 -4.00 -12.15 -12.51
CA PHE A 462 -3.01 -11.93 -11.45
C PHE A 462 -1.81 -11.26 -12.13
N ILE A 463 -1.44 -10.06 -11.71
CA ILE A 463 -0.44 -9.22 -12.39
C ILE A 463 0.50 -8.54 -11.38
N ASN A 464 1.72 -8.22 -11.80
CA ASN A 464 2.78 -7.60 -11.00
C ASN A 464 2.73 -6.06 -11.03
N LEU A 465 1.53 -5.49 -10.85
CA LEU A 465 1.33 -4.04 -10.66
C LEU A 465 1.26 -3.68 -9.16
N ARG A 466 1.36 -2.39 -8.83
CA ARG A 466 1.22 -1.91 -7.45
C ARG A 466 -0.20 -2.12 -6.91
N GLU A 467 -1.21 -1.76 -7.69
CA GLU A 467 -2.61 -2.07 -7.43
C GLU A 467 -3.15 -3.03 -8.50
N VAL A 468 -4.05 -3.92 -8.10
CA VAL A 468 -4.98 -4.59 -9.01
C VAL A 468 -6.38 -4.16 -8.61
N SER A 469 -7.02 -3.35 -9.46
CA SER A 469 -8.41 -2.93 -9.29
C SER A 469 -9.33 -3.60 -10.31
N THR A 470 -10.59 -3.82 -9.94
CA THR A 470 -11.62 -4.34 -10.85
C THR A 470 -13.00 -3.89 -10.35
N ARG A 471 -13.88 -3.51 -11.28
CA ARG A 471 -15.29 -3.19 -11.03
C ARG A 471 -16.13 -4.46 -11.17
N PHE A 472 -17.08 -4.65 -10.27
CA PHE A 472 -18.05 -5.75 -10.31
C PHE A 472 -19.46 -5.24 -10.05
N LYS A 473 -20.45 -5.87 -10.68
CA LYS A 473 -21.84 -5.83 -10.22
C LYS A 473 -22.19 -7.17 -9.57
N LEU A 474 -22.63 -7.15 -8.33
CA LEU A 474 -22.97 -8.34 -7.55
C LEU A 474 -24.37 -8.17 -6.93
N PRO A 475 -25.22 -9.20 -6.91
CA PRO A 475 -26.52 -9.09 -6.24
C PRO A 475 -26.36 -8.91 -4.72
N PRO A 476 -27.34 -8.33 -4.01
CA PRO A 476 -27.31 -8.16 -2.56
C PRO A 476 -26.98 -9.45 -1.82
N GLY A 477 -26.16 -9.35 -0.76
CA GLY A 477 -25.69 -10.49 0.01
C GLY A 477 -24.36 -10.28 0.71
N GLU A 478 -23.89 -11.34 1.39
CA GLU A 478 -22.61 -11.38 2.08
C GLU A 478 -21.55 -12.07 1.21
N TYR A 479 -20.38 -11.44 1.05
CA TYR A 479 -19.26 -11.96 0.26
C TYR A 479 -17.95 -11.94 1.06
N LEU A 480 -16.99 -12.76 0.63
CA LEU A 480 -15.65 -12.87 1.22
C LEU A 480 -14.58 -12.60 0.16
N ILE A 481 -13.82 -11.53 0.34
CA ILE A 481 -12.64 -11.21 -0.48
C ILE A 481 -11.42 -11.92 0.14
N VAL A 482 -10.67 -12.65 -0.69
CA VAL A 482 -9.42 -13.34 -0.31
C VAL A 482 -8.28 -12.81 -1.19
N PRO A 483 -7.54 -11.77 -0.75
CA PRO A 483 -6.37 -11.24 -1.45
C PRO A 483 -5.11 -12.10 -1.25
N SER A 484 -4.36 -12.31 -2.34
CA SER A 484 -3.21 -13.22 -2.38
C SER A 484 -2.14 -12.78 -3.37
N THR A 485 -0.89 -13.15 -3.11
CA THR A 485 0.13 -13.28 -4.18
C THR A 485 -0.17 -14.52 -5.03
N PHE A 486 0.31 -14.57 -6.28
CA PHE A 486 0.13 -15.74 -7.14
C PHE A 486 0.82 -16.99 -6.56
N GLU A 487 2.10 -16.87 -6.26
CA GLU A 487 2.89 -17.88 -5.57
C GLU A 487 2.70 -17.78 -4.04
N PRO A 488 2.74 -18.91 -3.30
CA PRO A 488 2.76 -18.91 -1.83
C PRO A 488 4.10 -18.39 -1.28
N HIS A 489 4.18 -18.24 0.04
CA HIS A 489 5.40 -17.91 0.80
C HIS A 489 6.02 -16.53 0.54
N LYS A 490 5.47 -15.71 -0.35
CA LYS A 490 5.90 -14.30 -0.57
C LYS A 490 5.57 -13.44 0.66
N ASN A 491 6.54 -12.67 1.13
CA ASN A 491 6.32 -11.65 2.15
C ASN A 491 5.89 -10.33 1.51
N GLY A 492 4.85 -9.69 2.04
CA GLY A 492 4.40 -8.38 1.59
C GLY A 492 3.33 -7.79 2.50
N ASP A 493 3.22 -6.48 2.52
CA ASP A 493 2.10 -5.77 3.16
C ASP A 493 1.18 -5.19 2.09
N PHE A 494 -0.11 -5.13 2.37
CA PHE A 494 -1.11 -4.71 1.40
C PHE A 494 -2.26 -3.92 2.03
N CYS A 495 -3.09 -3.33 1.18
CA CYS A 495 -4.36 -2.70 1.51
C CYS A 495 -5.40 -3.22 0.50
N VAL A 496 -6.56 -3.68 0.97
CA VAL A 496 -7.77 -3.80 0.14
C VAL A 496 -8.63 -2.58 0.38
N ARG A 497 -8.97 -1.86 -0.68
CA ARG A 497 -10.03 -0.85 -0.69
C ARG A 497 -11.26 -1.44 -1.35
N VAL A 498 -12.42 -1.26 -0.76
CA VAL A 498 -13.72 -1.60 -1.32
C VAL A 498 -14.52 -0.31 -1.41
N PHE A 499 -14.98 0.01 -2.60
CA PHE A 499 -15.83 1.16 -2.89
C PHE A 499 -17.20 0.65 -3.31
N SER A 500 -18.28 1.18 -2.74
CA SER A 500 -19.66 0.83 -3.11
C SER A 500 -20.51 2.08 -3.31
N GLU A 501 -21.46 2.04 -4.26
CA GLU A 501 -22.34 3.19 -4.55
C GLU A 501 -23.35 3.44 -3.42
N LYS A 502 -23.75 2.39 -2.70
CA LYS A 502 -24.57 2.44 -1.49
C LYS A 502 -23.76 2.14 -0.22
N GLN A 503 -24.29 2.48 0.96
CA GLN A 503 -23.63 2.12 2.23
C GLN A 503 -23.60 0.60 2.42
N SER A 504 -22.45 0.09 2.87
CA SER A 504 -22.22 -1.33 3.17
C SER A 504 -21.89 -1.52 4.65
N GLU A 505 -22.53 -2.48 5.33
CA GLU A 505 -22.15 -2.86 6.70
C GLU A 505 -20.91 -3.77 6.70
N MET A 506 -19.76 -3.23 7.08
CA MET A 506 -18.47 -3.95 6.95
C MET A 506 -17.94 -4.51 8.28
N GLY A 507 -17.42 -5.74 8.24
CA GLY A 507 -16.95 -6.49 9.41
C GLY A 507 -15.45 -6.79 9.39
N LEU A 508 -14.67 -6.15 10.27
CA LEU A 508 -13.28 -6.51 10.51
C LEU A 508 -13.20 -7.63 11.57
N PHE A 509 -12.67 -8.80 11.18
CA PHE A 509 -12.52 -9.98 12.03
C PHE A 509 -11.61 -9.73 13.27
N THR A 510 -12.20 -9.39 14.43
CA THR A 510 -11.41 -8.96 15.61
C THR A 510 -12.12 -9.05 16.96
N LYS A 511 -11.71 -10.01 17.81
CA LYS A 511 -11.71 -9.83 19.27
C LYS A 511 -10.64 -10.68 20.00
N LEU A 512 -10.63 -10.53 21.33
CA LEU A 512 -9.68 -11.10 22.29
C LEU A 512 -10.29 -12.32 23.00
N ALA A 513 -9.45 -13.25 23.45
CA ALA A 513 -9.83 -14.47 24.17
C ALA A 513 -9.86 -14.28 25.71
N GLY A 514 -10.29 -15.31 26.44
CA GLY A 514 -10.16 -15.39 27.90
C GLY A 514 -10.50 -16.76 28.50
N GLU A 515 -9.88 -17.05 29.66
CA GLU A 515 -10.23 -18.04 30.71
C GLU A 515 -10.40 -19.53 30.34
N VAL A 516 -9.53 -20.40 30.90
CA VAL A 516 -9.84 -21.25 32.08
C VAL A 516 -8.70 -22.28 32.33
N ASP A 517 -8.21 -22.30 33.59
CA ASP A 517 -7.60 -23.37 34.40
C ASP A 517 -7.56 -24.83 33.86
N GLN A 518 -6.58 -25.70 34.17
CA GLN A 518 -5.42 -25.71 35.08
C GLN A 518 -4.45 -26.85 34.63
N LYS A 519 -3.20 -27.15 35.07
CA LYS A 519 -2.40 -26.99 36.32
C LYS A 519 -0.87 -27.38 35.99
N ASN A 520 0.18 -27.40 36.89
CA ASN A 520 1.64 -27.67 36.57
C ASN A 520 2.48 -28.97 37.04
N ILE A 521 3.67 -29.30 36.44
CA ILE A 521 4.71 -30.38 36.65
C ILE A 521 5.82 -30.29 35.61
N LEU A 522 6.90 -31.06 35.77
CA LEU A 522 7.78 -31.51 34.70
C LEU A 522 8.23 -32.99 34.83
N LYS A 523 8.91 -33.48 33.79
CA LYS A 523 10.17 -34.24 33.87
C LYS A 523 10.37 -35.16 35.10
N HIS A 524 9.67 -36.31 35.11
CA HIS A 524 10.27 -37.56 35.62
C HIS A 524 10.02 -38.80 34.75
N ILE A 525 9.37 -38.61 33.59
CA ILE A 525 9.10 -39.66 32.59
C ILE A 525 9.55 -39.11 31.23
N PHE A 526 10.80 -39.37 30.85
CA PHE A 526 11.30 -39.18 29.48
C PHE A 526 12.52 -40.09 29.23
N LEU A 527 12.28 -41.40 29.26
CA LEU A 527 13.29 -42.43 28.93
C LEU A 527 12.65 -43.70 28.34
N TYR A 528 11.37 -43.66 27.94
CA TYR A 528 10.62 -44.84 27.49
C TYR A 528 9.51 -44.45 26.48
N PHE A 529 9.80 -44.65 25.20
CA PHE A 529 8.97 -44.32 24.01
C PHE A 529 8.69 -42.80 23.80
N ARG A 530 8.41 -42.31 22.58
CA ARG A 530 8.28 -42.97 21.25
C ARG A 530 9.40 -42.47 20.28
N THR A 531 9.39 -42.91 19.01
CA THR A 531 10.37 -42.52 17.97
C THR A 531 9.77 -41.68 16.83
N ASP A 532 8.58 -41.12 17.04
CA ASP A 532 7.75 -40.43 16.05
C ASP A 532 7.73 -38.89 16.20
N ILE A 533 8.38 -38.34 17.24
CA ILE A 533 8.49 -36.89 17.47
C ILE A 533 9.96 -36.48 17.45
N LYS A 534 10.30 -35.39 16.75
CA LYS A 534 11.64 -34.78 16.79
C LYS A 534 11.70 -33.72 17.88
N THR A 535 12.52 -33.94 18.89
CA THR A 535 12.90 -32.92 19.87
C THR A 535 14.14 -33.37 20.64
N ASP A 536 15.06 -32.43 20.91
CA ASP A 536 16.17 -32.63 21.86
C ASP A 536 15.71 -32.42 23.33
N GLY A 537 14.41 -32.16 23.53
CA GLY A 537 13.78 -31.88 24.82
C GLY A 537 13.60 -30.38 25.10
N PHE A 538 12.83 -30.05 26.14
CA PHE A 538 12.50 -28.65 26.45
C PHE A 538 13.71 -27.82 26.89
N SER A 539 13.96 -26.70 26.19
CA SER A 539 15.01 -25.74 26.47
C SER A 539 14.87 -25.06 27.84
N LEU A 540 15.94 -24.38 28.28
CA LEU A 540 15.96 -23.65 29.55
C LEU A 540 14.95 -22.52 29.61
N ASP A 541 14.66 -21.85 28.49
CA ASP A 541 13.71 -20.73 28.46
C ASP A 541 12.26 -21.21 28.41
N THR A 542 11.95 -22.29 27.69
CA THR A 542 10.66 -22.99 27.83
C THR A 542 10.43 -23.45 29.26
N CYS A 543 11.46 -24.03 29.91
CA CYS A 543 11.37 -24.44 31.32
C CYS A 543 11.16 -23.25 32.28
N ARG A 544 11.79 -22.08 32.02
CA ARG A 544 11.57 -20.85 32.80
C ARG A 544 10.13 -20.35 32.65
N ILE A 545 9.58 -20.34 31.44
CA ILE A 545 8.18 -19.95 31.20
C ILE A 545 7.23 -20.94 31.92
N MET A 546 7.49 -22.25 31.85
CA MET A 546 6.73 -23.26 32.59
C MET A 546 6.72 -23.02 34.11
N VAL A 547 7.87 -22.69 34.72
CA VAL A 547 7.96 -22.39 36.16
C VAL A 547 7.23 -21.08 36.48
N ASN A 548 7.55 -19.99 35.77
CA ASN A 548 6.97 -18.67 36.00
C ASN A 548 5.44 -18.62 35.87
N LEU A 549 4.84 -19.52 35.08
CA LEU A 549 3.38 -19.60 34.93
C LEU A 549 2.67 -20.14 36.18
N MET A 550 3.32 -20.98 37.00
CA MET A 550 2.64 -21.78 38.04
C MET A 550 3.42 -22.01 39.33
N ASP A 551 4.48 -21.24 39.56
CA ASP A 551 5.06 -21.03 40.90
C ASP A 551 4.11 -20.12 41.72
N ASP A 552 2.94 -20.64 42.06
CA ASP A 552 1.93 -19.96 42.89
C ASP A 552 2.54 -19.60 44.28
N SER A 553 3.57 -20.33 44.70
CA SER A 553 4.32 -20.09 45.92
C SER A 553 5.40 -18.98 45.85
N GLY A 554 5.72 -18.48 44.65
CA GLY A 554 6.71 -17.43 44.41
C GLY A 554 8.16 -17.75 44.82
N ASN A 555 8.55 -19.04 44.85
CA ASN A 555 9.87 -19.48 45.34
C ASN A 555 10.91 -19.80 44.24
N GLY A 556 10.54 -19.63 42.96
CA GLY A 556 11.34 -19.91 41.77
C GLY A 556 11.39 -21.38 41.36
N LYS A 557 10.45 -22.21 41.85
CA LYS A 557 10.42 -23.68 41.66
C LYS A 557 8.96 -24.16 41.60
N LEU A 558 8.75 -25.47 41.53
CA LEU A 558 7.43 -26.10 41.53
C LEU A 558 7.44 -27.28 42.51
N GLY A 559 6.57 -27.27 43.54
CA GLY A 559 6.38 -28.37 44.49
C GLY A 559 5.26 -29.31 44.06
N MET A 560 5.23 -30.57 44.53
CA MET A 560 4.36 -31.68 44.05
C MET A 560 2.85 -31.39 43.89
N GLY A 561 2.31 -30.32 44.49
CA GLY A 561 0.94 -29.84 44.22
C GLY A 561 0.84 -29.06 42.90
N GLU A 562 1.70 -28.05 42.74
CA GLU A 562 2.08 -27.37 41.49
C GLU A 562 2.85 -28.29 40.53
N PHE A 563 3.14 -29.54 40.92
CA PHE A 563 4.03 -30.49 40.24
C PHE A 563 3.45 -31.93 40.28
N ALA A 564 2.42 -32.14 39.47
CA ALA A 564 1.77 -33.40 39.07
C ALA A 564 0.94 -33.20 37.77
N THR A 565 -0.32 -32.79 37.86
CA THR A 565 -0.70 -31.40 37.53
C THR A 565 -0.37 -30.82 36.07
N LEU A 566 0.87 -30.58 35.52
CA LEU A 566 1.14 -30.10 34.10
C LEU A 566 1.16 -31.29 33.18
N TRP A 567 1.42 -32.49 33.71
CA TRP A 567 1.33 -33.69 32.89
C TRP A 567 -0.02 -33.69 32.19
N LYS A 568 -1.08 -33.22 32.86
CA LYS A 568 -2.40 -33.03 32.25
C LYS A 568 -2.45 -31.98 31.12
N LYS A 569 -1.79 -30.81 31.25
CA LYS A 569 -1.68 -29.80 30.18
C LYS A 569 -0.77 -30.27 29.03
N ILE A 570 0.48 -30.67 29.30
CA ILE A 570 1.42 -31.18 28.29
C ILE A 570 0.90 -32.45 27.61
N GLN A 571 0.35 -33.42 28.35
CA GLN A 571 -0.25 -34.62 27.75
C GLN A 571 -1.51 -34.28 26.95
N LYS A 572 -2.33 -33.29 27.37
CA LYS A 572 -3.40 -32.77 26.50
C LYS A 572 -2.81 -32.23 25.20
N TYR A 573 -1.76 -31.40 25.26
CA TYR A 573 -1.13 -30.85 24.05
C TYR A 573 -0.47 -31.92 23.16
N LEU A 574 0.18 -32.94 23.72
CA LEU A 574 0.67 -34.11 22.98
C LEU A 574 -0.48 -34.88 22.30
N VAL A 575 -1.44 -35.34 23.09
CA VAL A 575 -2.46 -36.33 22.69
C VAL A 575 -3.64 -35.71 21.92
N SER A 576 -3.91 -34.40 22.07
CA SER A 576 -4.98 -33.73 21.32
C SER A 576 -4.49 -32.82 20.21
N LEU A 577 -3.22 -32.40 20.17
CA LEU A 577 -2.73 -31.42 19.18
C LEU A 577 -1.59 -31.94 18.30
N TYR A 578 -0.68 -32.78 18.82
CA TYR A 578 0.49 -33.26 18.07
C TYR A 578 0.23 -34.60 17.36
N THR A 579 -0.32 -35.59 18.06
CA THR A 579 -0.57 -36.94 17.52
C THR A 579 -1.99 -37.43 17.84
N ILE A 580 -2.81 -37.68 16.82
CA ILE A 580 -4.20 -38.17 16.96
C ILE A 580 -4.28 -39.67 16.64
N GLU A 581 -4.60 -40.48 17.65
CA GLU A 581 -4.99 -41.90 17.52
C GLU A 581 -6.45 -42.15 17.97
N ASP A 582 -7.43 -41.37 17.46
CA ASP A 582 -8.76 -41.93 17.10
C ASP A 582 -9.49 -41.06 16.03
N ARG A 583 -10.20 -41.76 15.14
CA ARG A 583 -11.37 -41.34 14.34
C ARG A 583 -11.40 -40.13 13.39
N SER A 584 -10.45 -39.19 13.37
CA SER A 584 -10.49 -38.07 12.39
C SER A 584 -9.21 -37.79 11.58
N GLY A 585 -8.11 -38.50 11.84
CA GLY A 585 -6.81 -38.24 11.19
C GLY A 585 -5.92 -37.30 12.02
N THR A 586 -4.65 -37.21 11.65
CA THR A 586 -3.60 -36.50 12.41
C THR A 586 -3.50 -35.01 12.07
N ASN A 587 -3.07 -34.21 13.05
CA ASN A 587 -2.66 -32.82 12.84
C ASN A 587 -1.21 -32.70 12.35
N ASP A 588 -0.34 -33.67 12.64
CA ASP A 588 0.86 -33.93 11.82
C ASP A 588 0.39 -34.77 10.61
N VAL A 589 0.09 -34.12 9.49
CA VAL A 589 -0.56 -34.77 8.33
C VAL A 589 0.46 -35.54 7.47
N ASP A 590 1.75 -35.20 7.55
CA ASP A 590 2.83 -35.85 6.78
C ASP A 590 3.66 -36.86 7.59
N GLY A 591 3.51 -36.89 8.91
CA GLY A 591 4.23 -37.79 9.82
C GLY A 591 5.69 -37.37 10.02
N SER A 592 6.02 -36.09 9.86
CA SER A 592 7.39 -35.58 9.92
C SER A 592 7.97 -35.48 11.32
N GLY A 593 7.12 -35.56 12.36
CA GLY A 593 7.48 -35.40 13.77
C GLY A 593 7.74 -33.94 14.16
N CYS A 594 7.38 -32.99 13.31
CA CYS A 594 7.36 -31.54 13.51
C CYS A 594 5.99 -31.00 13.09
N MET A 595 5.54 -29.87 13.65
CA MET A 595 4.26 -29.28 13.26
C MET A 595 4.47 -28.18 12.21
N SER A 596 3.83 -28.26 11.04
CA SER A 596 3.89 -27.17 10.08
C SER A 596 3.04 -25.98 10.53
N THR A 597 3.38 -24.78 10.07
CA THR A 597 2.62 -23.56 10.38
C THR A 597 1.12 -23.57 9.95
N PRO A 598 0.72 -24.25 8.86
CA PRO A 598 -0.68 -24.66 8.61
C PRO A 598 -1.35 -25.38 9.79
N GLU A 599 -0.68 -26.38 10.33
CA GLU A 599 -1.22 -27.31 11.33
C GLU A 599 -1.26 -26.64 12.70
N MET A 600 -0.28 -25.78 13.03
CA MET A 600 -0.35 -24.90 14.20
C MET A 600 -1.64 -24.07 14.24
N ARG A 601 -2.13 -23.57 13.09
CA ARG A 601 -3.39 -22.81 13.03
C ARG A 601 -4.61 -23.68 13.36
N MET A 602 -4.60 -24.96 12.96
CA MET A 602 -5.67 -25.91 13.30
C MET A 602 -5.57 -26.36 14.77
N ALA A 603 -4.38 -26.78 15.21
CA ALA A 603 -4.10 -27.15 16.59
C ALA A 603 -4.48 -26.05 17.61
N LEU A 604 -4.15 -24.79 17.34
CA LEU A 604 -4.55 -23.68 18.23
C LEU A 604 -6.07 -23.51 18.29
N LYS A 605 -6.79 -23.71 17.18
CA LYS A 605 -8.26 -23.67 17.13
C LYS A 605 -8.88 -24.85 17.91
N GLU A 606 -8.33 -26.06 17.79
CA GLU A 606 -8.79 -27.25 18.52
C GLU A 606 -8.43 -27.20 20.02
N ALA A 607 -7.35 -26.52 20.38
CA ALA A 607 -7.02 -26.19 21.77
C ALA A 607 -8.03 -25.20 22.41
N GLY A 608 -8.87 -24.53 21.61
CA GLY A 608 -9.85 -23.54 22.04
C GLY A 608 -9.44 -22.07 21.77
N PHE A 609 -8.27 -21.83 21.17
CA PHE A 609 -7.76 -20.48 20.91
C PHE A 609 -8.12 -19.98 19.51
N THR A 610 -9.22 -19.21 19.40
CA THR A 610 -9.49 -18.38 18.22
C THR A 610 -8.59 -17.14 18.20
N LEU A 611 -7.53 -17.18 17.39
CA LEU A 611 -6.53 -16.12 17.26
C LEU A 611 -6.62 -15.41 15.91
N ASN A 612 -6.24 -14.13 15.88
CA ASN A 612 -6.20 -13.35 14.64
C ASN A 612 -4.90 -13.58 13.84
N ASN A 613 -4.91 -13.17 12.56
CA ASN A 613 -3.77 -13.34 11.66
C ASN A 613 -2.47 -12.67 12.14
N THR A 614 -2.54 -11.51 12.78
CA THR A 614 -1.36 -10.82 13.34
C THR A 614 -0.72 -11.64 14.46
N ILE A 615 -1.54 -12.29 15.30
CA ILE A 615 -1.03 -13.19 16.34
C ILE A 615 -0.39 -14.43 15.69
N HIS A 616 -1.07 -15.11 14.75
CA HIS A 616 -0.46 -16.26 14.05
C HIS A 616 0.86 -15.91 13.32
N GLN A 617 0.98 -14.70 12.77
CA GLN A 617 2.24 -14.19 12.21
C GLN A 617 3.34 -14.03 13.27
N LEU A 618 3.00 -13.45 14.44
CA LEU A 618 3.94 -13.27 15.54
C LEU A 618 4.36 -14.60 16.18
N LEU A 619 3.47 -15.60 16.21
CA LEU A 619 3.81 -16.96 16.65
C LEU A 619 4.77 -17.62 15.66
N ALA A 620 4.42 -17.67 14.38
CA ALA A 620 5.27 -18.27 13.35
C ALA A 620 6.64 -17.59 13.23
N ALA A 621 6.71 -16.26 13.39
CA ALA A 621 7.97 -15.51 13.36
C ALA A 621 8.79 -15.56 14.67
N ARG A 622 8.27 -16.17 15.74
CA ARG A 622 8.94 -16.30 17.04
C ARG A 622 9.31 -17.75 17.38
N TYR A 623 8.50 -18.70 16.93
CA TYR A 623 8.56 -20.12 17.29
C TYR A 623 8.72 -21.04 16.06
N GLY A 624 8.71 -20.50 14.84
CA GLY A 624 8.98 -21.25 13.61
C GLY A 624 10.47 -21.26 13.24
N GLU A 625 10.94 -22.41 12.78
CA GLU A 625 12.29 -22.58 12.23
C GLU A 625 12.39 -22.09 10.77
N GLY A 626 13.62 -22.05 10.24
CA GLY A 626 13.91 -21.52 8.91
C GLY A 626 13.30 -22.31 7.73
N ASP A 627 12.84 -23.54 7.98
CA ASP A 627 12.09 -24.37 7.02
C ASP A 627 10.57 -24.19 7.10
N MET A 628 10.08 -23.38 8.06
CA MET A 628 8.67 -23.13 8.41
C MET A 628 7.94 -24.24 9.17
N THR A 629 8.68 -25.19 9.75
CA THR A 629 8.18 -26.10 10.78
C THR A 629 8.30 -25.50 12.19
N ILE A 630 7.65 -26.13 13.16
CA ILE A 630 7.69 -25.81 14.59
C ILE A 630 7.94 -27.14 15.32
N ASP A 631 9.09 -27.26 15.98
CA ASP A 631 9.43 -28.43 16.80
C ASP A 631 8.53 -28.51 18.06
N PHE A 632 8.61 -29.61 18.79
CA PHE A 632 7.80 -29.80 19.99
C PHE A 632 8.16 -28.84 21.15
N ASP A 633 9.42 -28.40 21.31
CA ASP A 633 9.78 -27.42 22.33
C ASP A 633 9.16 -26.05 22.01
N ASN A 634 9.35 -25.54 20.79
CA ASN A 634 8.81 -24.25 20.38
C ASN A 634 7.27 -24.23 20.33
N PHE A 635 6.62 -25.34 19.94
CA PHE A 635 5.17 -25.46 20.02
C PHE A 635 4.66 -25.37 21.46
N VAL A 636 5.31 -26.05 22.40
CA VAL A 636 4.93 -26.02 23.81
C VAL A 636 5.26 -24.66 24.45
N ALA A 637 6.39 -24.03 24.11
CA ALA A 637 6.72 -22.66 24.53
C ALA A 637 5.68 -21.63 24.04
N CYS A 638 5.22 -21.78 22.80
CA CYS A 638 4.15 -21.00 22.20
C CYS A 638 2.83 -21.15 22.97
N VAL A 639 2.34 -22.38 23.17
CA VAL A 639 1.04 -22.64 23.81
C VAL A 639 1.05 -22.27 25.30
N ILE A 640 2.15 -22.50 26.02
CA ILE A 640 2.26 -22.20 27.46
C ILE A 640 2.35 -20.69 27.74
N PHE A 641 2.71 -19.85 26.76
CA PHE A 641 2.69 -18.39 26.95
C PHE A 641 1.27 -17.81 27.02
N PHE A 642 0.26 -18.43 26.40
CA PHE A 642 -1.11 -17.88 26.37
C PHE A 642 -1.75 -17.75 27.76
N PRO A 643 -1.69 -18.76 28.66
CA PRO A 643 -2.15 -18.63 30.04
C PRO A 643 -1.49 -17.50 30.88
N CYS A 644 -0.29 -17.01 30.52
CA CYS A 644 0.28 -15.85 31.21
C CYS A 644 -0.48 -14.54 30.92
N TRP A 645 -1.34 -14.50 29.90
CA TRP A 645 -2.09 -13.31 29.51
C TRP A 645 -3.30 -13.05 30.43
N ASP A 646 -3.87 -14.08 31.05
CA ASP A 646 -5.05 -13.97 31.94
C ASP A 646 -4.77 -13.05 33.15
N LEU A 647 -3.51 -13.01 33.62
CA LEU A 647 -3.03 -12.08 34.66
C LEU A 647 -3.20 -10.60 34.29
N LEU A 648 -2.99 -10.22 33.01
CA LEU A 648 -3.17 -8.83 32.56
C LEU A 648 -4.64 -8.43 32.52
N THR A 649 -5.54 -9.36 32.20
CA THR A 649 -6.99 -9.12 32.24
C THR A 649 -7.52 -8.91 33.65
N TYR A 650 -6.96 -9.59 34.66
CA TYR A 650 -7.32 -9.35 36.06
C TYR A 650 -6.99 -7.92 36.54
N PHE A 651 -6.02 -7.26 35.90
CA PHE A 651 -5.66 -5.86 36.16
C PHE A 651 -6.46 -4.82 35.35
N ASN A 652 -7.40 -5.21 34.47
CA ASN A 652 -8.20 -4.24 33.69
C ASN A 652 -9.00 -3.24 34.54
N SER A 653 -9.37 -3.62 35.77
CA SER A 653 -10.06 -2.74 36.72
C SER A 653 -9.18 -1.59 37.26
N PHE A 654 -7.87 -1.58 37.02
CA PHE A 654 -6.92 -0.62 37.58
C PHE A 654 -5.90 -0.04 36.58
N PHE A 655 -6.22 -0.04 35.28
CA PHE A 655 -5.30 0.41 34.22
C PHE A 655 -4.88 1.90 34.29
N LEU A 656 -5.54 2.72 35.13
CA LEU A 656 -5.13 4.11 35.41
C LEU A 656 -3.96 4.22 36.41
N ILE A 657 -3.72 3.20 37.24
CA ILE A 657 -2.77 3.27 38.36
C ILE A 657 -1.39 2.71 38.01
N ILE A 658 -1.27 1.73 37.10
CA ILE A 658 0.02 1.10 36.78
C ILE A 658 0.99 2.11 36.12
N SER A 659 0.48 2.98 35.23
CA SER A 659 1.27 4.06 34.62
C SER A 659 1.73 5.10 35.64
N LEU A 660 0.85 5.50 36.56
CA LEU A 660 1.18 6.40 37.67
C LEU A 660 2.18 5.78 38.65
N LEU A 661 2.02 4.51 39.01
CA LEU A 661 2.97 3.81 39.89
C LEU A 661 4.34 3.66 39.25
N PHE A 662 4.46 3.33 37.96
CA PHE A 662 5.77 3.28 37.30
C PHE A 662 6.46 4.65 37.25
N ILE A 663 5.70 5.73 37.01
CA ILE A 663 6.24 7.10 37.04
C ILE A 663 6.65 7.49 38.47
N VAL A 664 5.83 7.19 39.47
CA VAL A 664 6.13 7.49 40.89
C VAL A 664 7.30 6.67 41.41
N TYR A 665 7.40 5.38 41.10
CA TYR A 665 8.57 4.57 41.46
C TYR A 665 9.84 5.03 40.72
N ALA A 666 9.77 5.42 39.44
CA ALA A 666 10.90 5.99 38.72
C ALA A 666 11.36 7.31 39.36
N PHE A 667 10.43 8.19 39.74
CA PHE A 667 10.73 9.43 40.46
C PHE A 667 11.32 9.18 41.85
N ILE A 668 10.77 8.24 42.62
CA ILE A 668 11.33 7.86 43.93
C ILE A 668 12.74 7.29 43.77
N PHE A 669 12.98 6.43 42.77
CA PHE A 669 14.31 5.85 42.54
C PHE A 669 15.34 6.92 42.13
N LEU A 670 14.96 7.84 41.24
CA LEU A 670 15.79 9.00 40.86
C LEU A 670 16.05 9.94 42.04
N PHE A 671 15.04 10.23 42.86
CA PHE A 671 15.17 11.09 44.03
C PHE A 671 16.04 10.45 45.12
N SER A 672 15.86 9.15 45.38
CA SER A 672 16.76 8.37 46.26
C SER A 672 18.20 8.36 45.75
N PHE A 673 18.41 8.21 44.44
CA PHE A 673 19.76 8.24 43.86
C PHE A 673 20.42 9.61 44.01
N LEU A 674 19.69 10.69 43.73
CA LEU A 674 20.15 12.08 43.92
C LEU A 674 20.44 12.41 45.39
N VAL A 675 19.58 11.98 46.32
CA VAL A 675 19.81 12.17 47.77
C VAL A 675 21.03 11.38 48.25
N PHE A 676 21.21 10.15 47.76
CA PHE A 676 22.41 9.34 48.09
C PHE A 676 23.68 10.01 47.55
N GLN A 677 23.63 10.52 46.32
CA GLN A 677 24.75 11.23 45.69
C GLN A 677 25.09 12.54 46.41
N TRP A 678 24.08 13.29 46.88
CA TRP A 678 24.26 14.51 47.68
C TRP A 678 24.86 14.23 49.07
N LEU A 679 24.43 13.15 49.73
CA LEU A 679 25.01 12.67 50.99
C LEU A 679 26.47 12.23 50.82
N THR A 680 26.83 11.56 49.72
CA THR A 680 28.23 11.21 49.44
C THR A 680 29.11 12.42 49.13
N CYS A 681 28.54 13.53 48.64
CA CYS A 681 29.25 14.78 48.39
C CYS A 681 29.32 15.74 49.60
N THR A 682 28.75 15.37 50.75
CA THR A 682 28.78 16.17 51.99
C THR A 682 29.52 15.48 53.15
N MET A 683 30.23 14.38 52.86
CA MET A 683 31.08 13.64 53.81
C MET A 683 32.52 13.42 53.30
N ILE A 684 33.08 14.42 52.60
CA ILE A 684 34.51 14.56 52.26
C ILE A 684 34.93 16.01 52.55
#